data_AF-A0A1V5WZF1-F1
#
_entry.id   AF-A0A1V5WZF1-F1
#
_cell.length_a   1.000
_cell.length_b   1.000
_cell.length_c   1.000
_cell.angle_alpha   90.00
_cell.angle_beta   90.00
_cell.angle_gamma   90.00
#
_symmetry.space_group_name_H-M   'P 1'
#
loop_
_entity.id
_entity.type
_entity.pdbx_description
1 polymer ?
#
loop_
_entity_poly.entity_id
_entity_poly.type
_entity_poly.pdbx_seq_one_letter_code
_entity_poly.pdbx_strand_id
1 'polypeptide(L)'
;MATPTNLSFPTVAYSSIILNWTPGTGSTNTLIVRKQGSIPTSRTDGTTIYEDNGNAFIDTGLTDNTEYCYALYATDNTEYTEALTGCQTTQAITGLVSHWKFDEGTGTTAYDSAGTNHGTLTNGPTWKTSSDCISGGCLQFDGSNDYIQLSNSFYFSNWSFSLWVKRFSDSGSYERLISHSSNSDYDSFFQIYTDDSVRFGYIDNAGVTRHIYTPDKINLNQWYYLSSTFDGINIRIYINGELKAISNDFSTYNQRNSGYPLTIGRLCAGTCYYGFNGLMDDIKIYNRHLSQEDLIILYEQGMNSYGTTNGKCGLSNDSLFYVIPTENLCSYGTSSVVSGNGPWTWTCSGTSSSVSCSANKIEDGACGASSNIEHISIPSTNLCSAGTASTVIGDGVPYSWTCNGVNGGSNASCEATKTGWVNTGLGFYVMKYEAKIQGNNNGNQTYNSSFVPESRATGTPWINISQAQAITECQSLGTGYHLISSAEWTNLARHIMTVPSNWSEGVVGSGYLSRGYASNTLSGDTFTNSAVASSTGDNYLYNTGADTVGPAGDHKYRRTHILANSQQIWDLGGNLWEWNSDTCQVGSGIGYWKSGVWTTWDDVELQDYEINIAGPSPFYSSDKNTGNYWGCSSNGNPLRKGGDYYHGSNAGIFSIHSMYSSSQGNANTGFRCVK
;
A
#
# COMPACT_ATOMS: atom_id res chain seq x y z
N MET A 1 -21.83 3.17 13.64
CA MET A 1 -21.06 4.23 12.95
C MET A 1 -21.77 5.57 13.13
N ALA A 2 -21.05 6.69 13.04
CA ALA A 2 -21.66 8.03 13.03
C ALA A 2 -21.80 8.56 11.60
N THR A 3 -22.85 9.33 11.31
CA THR A 3 -23.03 10.04 10.04
C THR A 3 -21.88 11.04 9.81
N PRO A 4 -21.42 11.26 8.57
CA PRO A 4 -20.46 12.32 8.27
C PRO A 4 -20.97 13.68 8.74
N THR A 5 -20.07 14.63 9.04
CA THR A 5 -20.43 15.99 9.46
C THR A 5 -19.65 17.06 8.69
N ASN A 6 -19.99 18.34 8.87
CA ASN A 6 -19.24 19.49 8.34
C ASN A 6 -19.04 19.49 6.80
N LEU A 7 -20.05 19.09 6.03
CA LEU A 7 -20.01 19.23 4.57
C LEU A 7 -19.91 20.71 4.21
N SER A 8 -18.91 21.04 3.39
CA SER A 8 -18.67 22.39 2.90
C SER A 8 -18.15 22.35 1.46
N PHE A 9 -18.33 23.47 0.75
CA PHE A 9 -17.94 23.63 -0.64
C PHE A 9 -16.94 24.79 -0.78
N PRO A 10 -15.68 24.60 -0.37
CA PRO A 10 -14.71 25.69 -0.23
C PRO A 10 -14.33 26.35 -1.56
N THR A 11 -14.35 25.58 -2.64
CA THR A 11 -14.09 26.06 -3.99
C THR A 11 -15.18 25.55 -4.91
N VAL A 12 -15.77 26.47 -5.65
CA VAL A 12 -16.75 26.20 -6.69
C VAL A 12 -16.20 26.80 -7.95
N ALA A 13 -16.01 25.99 -8.98
CA ALA A 13 -15.62 26.41 -10.31
C ALA A 13 -16.79 26.22 -11.29
N TYR A 14 -16.56 26.53 -12.56
CA TYR A 14 -17.57 26.44 -13.61
C TYR A 14 -17.95 24.99 -13.95
N SER A 15 -17.03 24.04 -13.82
CA SER A 15 -17.28 22.61 -14.08
C SER A 15 -16.85 21.68 -12.95
N SER A 16 -16.56 22.24 -11.77
CA SER A 16 -16.23 21.43 -10.61
C SER A 16 -16.66 22.04 -9.29
N ILE A 17 -16.92 21.16 -8.32
CA ILE A 17 -17.23 21.52 -6.94
C ILE A 17 -16.25 20.73 -6.07
N ILE A 18 -15.52 21.42 -5.21
CA ILE A 18 -14.76 20.76 -4.14
C ILE A 18 -15.71 20.53 -2.98
N LEU A 19 -15.74 19.29 -2.49
CA LEU A 19 -16.45 18.88 -1.29
C LEU A 19 -15.42 18.63 -0.20
N ASN A 20 -15.64 19.20 0.98
CA ASN A 20 -14.92 18.84 2.19
C ASN A 20 -15.92 18.38 3.24
N TRP A 21 -15.59 17.33 4.00
CA TRP A 21 -16.43 16.83 5.09
C TRP A 21 -15.56 16.25 6.21
N THR A 22 -16.18 15.95 7.35
CA THR A 22 -15.59 15.15 8.43
C THR A 22 -16.13 13.72 8.32
N PRO A 23 -15.27 12.70 8.15
CA PRO A 23 -15.70 11.30 8.09
C PRO A 23 -16.44 10.86 9.35
N GLY A 24 -17.34 9.89 9.20
CA GLY A 24 -18.06 9.28 10.31
C GLY A 24 -17.13 8.51 11.24
N THR A 25 -17.24 8.70 12.56
CA THR A 25 -16.45 7.89 13.50
C THR A 25 -16.87 6.42 13.44
N GLY A 26 -15.87 5.54 13.31
CA GLY A 26 -16.06 4.09 13.25
C GLY A 26 -16.48 3.55 11.88
N SER A 27 -16.56 4.38 10.84
CA SER A 27 -16.75 3.90 9.45
C SER A 27 -15.41 3.64 8.76
N THR A 28 -15.42 2.74 7.78
CA THR A 28 -14.27 2.49 6.90
C THR A 28 -14.21 3.54 5.79
N ASN A 29 -15.35 3.84 5.15
CA ASN A 29 -15.44 4.75 4.00
C ASN A 29 -16.58 5.76 4.15
N THR A 30 -16.53 6.81 3.32
CA THR A 30 -17.65 7.71 3.02
C THR A 30 -18.10 7.49 1.57
N LEU A 31 -19.37 7.14 1.35
CA LEU A 31 -20.01 7.09 0.04
C LEU A 31 -20.66 8.44 -0.28
N ILE A 32 -20.46 9.00 -1.48
CA ILE A 32 -21.09 10.24 -1.94
C ILE A 32 -21.90 9.98 -3.20
N VAL A 33 -23.18 10.33 -3.14
CA VAL A 33 -24.10 10.30 -4.28
C VAL A 33 -24.42 11.74 -4.69
N ARG A 34 -24.34 12.03 -5.98
CA ARG A 34 -24.63 13.33 -6.60
C ARG A 34 -25.89 13.26 -7.45
N LYS A 35 -26.71 14.31 -7.42
CA LYS A 35 -27.87 14.49 -8.30
C LYS A 35 -28.01 15.96 -8.70
N GLN A 36 -28.37 16.20 -9.97
CA GLN A 36 -28.58 17.54 -10.49
C GLN A 36 -29.95 18.10 -10.03
N GLY A 37 -29.95 19.32 -9.51
CA GLY A 37 -31.15 20.11 -9.17
C GLY A 37 -32.03 19.59 -8.02
N SER A 38 -31.63 18.53 -7.32
CA SER A 38 -32.36 18.03 -6.14
C SER A 38 -31.51 17.09 -5.28
N ILE A 39 -31.76 17.06 -3.97
CA ILE A 39 -31.05 16.19 -3.03
C ILE A 39 -31.33 14.71 -3.35
N PRO A 40 -30.29 13.86 -3.45
CA PRO A 40 -30.47 12.41 -3.51
C PRO A 40 -31.29 11.89 -2.32
N THR A 41 -32.37 11.16 -2.58
CA THR A 41 -33.24 10.59 -1.54
C THR A 41 -32.78 9.21 -1.05
N SER A 42 -31.86 8.58 -1.77
CA SER A 42 -31.28 7.28 -1.43
C SER A 42 -29.90 7.10 -2.09
N ARG A 43 -29.18 6.04 -1.71
CA ARG A 43 -27.87 5.69 -2.27
C ARG A 43 -27.90 5.36 -3.77
N THR A 44 -29.08 5.12 -4.33
CA THR A 44 -29.30 4.80 -5.75
C THR A 44 -29.97 5.96 -6.51
N ASP A 45 -30.33 7.05 -5.83
CA ASP A 45 -31.02 8.19 -6.42
C ASP A 45 -30.02 9.25 -6.89
N GLY A 46 -29.25 8.93 -7.93
CA GLY A 46 -28.21 9.79 -8.47
C GLY A 46 -27.01 8.98 -8.98
N THR A 47 -25.87 9.65 -9.09
CA THR A 47 -24.60 9.05 -9.49
C THR A 47 -23.69 8.96 -8.28
N THR A 48 -23.21 7.78 -7.93
CA THR A 48 -22.10 7.64 -6.98
C THR A 48 -20.85 8.23 -7.60
N ILE A 49 -20.23 9.19 -6.90
CA ILE A 49 -19.04 9.91 -7.38
C ILE A 49 -17.80 9.65 -6.51
N TYR A 50 -17.97 9.03 -5.34
CA TYR A 50 -16.88 8.77 -4.39
C TYR A 50 -17.28 7.68 -3.39
N GLU A 51 -16.40 6.73 -3.08
CA GLU A 51 -16.52 5.79 -1.96
C GLU A 51 -15.13 5.41 -1.41
N ASP A 52 -14.61 6.18 -0.45
CA ASP A 52 -13.26 5.95 0.14
C ASP A 52 -13.16 6.59 1.54
N ASN A 53 -12.01 6.45 2.23
CA ASN A 53 -11.78 6.86 3.61
C ASN A 53 -11.35 8.33 3.80
N GLY A 54 -11.35 9.12 2.72
CA GLY A 54 -10.91 10.51 2.74
C GLY A 54 -11.95 11.49 3.30
N ASN A 55 -11.58 12.78 3.25
CA ASN A 55 -12.34 13.90 3.82
C ASN A 55 -12.52 15.08 2.85
N ALA A 56 -12.08 14.90 1.61
CA ALA A 56 -12.24 15.87 0.53
C ALA A 56 -12.33 15.17 -0.83
N PHE A 57 -13.08 15.75 -1.76
CA PHE A 57 -13.25 15.25 -3.12
C PHE A 57 -13.50 16.41 -4.09
N ILE A 58 -12.99 16.31 -5.33
CA ILE A 58 -13.27 17.28 -6.39
C ILE A 58 -14.20 16.62 -7.40
N ASP A 59 -15.46 17.02 -7.39
CA ASP A 59 -16.45 16.60 -8.37
C ASP A 59 -16.25 17.42 -9.65
N THR A 60 -16.01 16.78 -10.78
CA THR A 60 -15.63 17.43 -12.06
C THR A 60 -16.59 17.04 -13.19
N GLY A 61 -16.50 17.70 -14.35
CA GLY A 61 -17.35 17.43 -15.50
C GLY A 61 -18.78 17.96 -15.33
N LEU A 62 -18.94 18.97 -14.47
CA LEU A 62 -20.23 19.60 -14.18
C LEU A 62 -20.57 20.66 -15.24
N THR A 63 -21.86 20.88 -15.45
CA THR A 63 -22.35 21.97 -16.29
C THR A 63 -22.26 23.29 -15.52
N ASP A 64 -21.93 24.39 -16.19
CA ASP A 64 -21.87 25.71 -15.58
C ASP A 64 -23.27 26.21 -15.19
N ASN A 65 -23.33 27.11 -14.21
CA ASN A 65 -24.57 27.67 -13.67
C ASN A 65 -25.63 26.61 -13.30
N THR A 66 -25.20 25.43 -12.86
CA THR A 66 -26.07 24.28 -12.62
C THR A 66 -25.94 23.82 -11.17
N GLU A 67 -27.08 23.62 -10.51
CA GLU A 67 -27.12 23.13 -9.14
C GLU A 67 -26.90 21.61 -9.08
N TYR A 68 -25.95 21.20 -8.23
CA TYR A 68 -25.71 19.81 -7.89
C TYR A 68 -25.86 19.61 -6.38
N CYS A 69 -26.60 18.57 -6.02
CA CYS A 69 -26.83 18.17 -4.64
C CYS A 69 -26.18 16.83 -4.34
N TYR A 70 -25.71 16.69 -3.11
CA TYR A 70 -24.91 15.58 -2.63
C TYR A 70 -25.55 14.95 -1.40
N ALA A 71 -25.41 13.63 -1.28
CA ALA A 71 -25.75 12.86 -0.09
C ALA A 71 -24.55 11.97 0.29
N LEU A 72 -24.02 12.18 1.51
CA LEU A 72 -22.85 11.50 2.04
C LEU A 72 -23.27 10.48 3.11
N TYR A 73 -22.82 9.25 2.98
CA TYR A 73 -23.14 8.14 3.87
C TYR A 73 -21.83 7.56 4.43
N ALA A 74 -21.74 7.34 5.74
CA ALA A 74 -20.64 6.60 6.33
C ALA A 74 -20.93 5.08 6.25
N THR A 75 -19.93 4.26 5.94
CA THR A 75 -20.06 2.80 5.78
C THR A 75 -18.86 2.03 6.32
N ASP A 76 -19.11 0.83 6.87
CA ASP A 76 -18.10 -0.17 7.26
C ASP A 76 -18.01 -1.31 6.22
N ASN A 77 -18.55 -1.07 5.03
CA ASN A 77 -18.75 -2.03 3.93
C ASN A 77 -19.90 -3.02 4.15
N THR A 78 -20.64 -2.94 5.26
CA THR A 78 -21.83 -3.76 5.51
C THR A 78 -23.10 -2.94 5.73
N GLU A 79 -23.00 -1.85 6.49
CA GLU A 79 -24.12 -0.96 6.79
C GLU A 79 -23.83 0.49 6.36
N TYR A 80 -24.88 1.29 6.20
CA TYR A 80 -24.78 2.71 5.85
C TYR A 80 -25.53 3.55 6.87
N THR A 81 -24.98 4.71 7.23
CA THR A 81 -25.67 5.68 8.08
C THR A 81 -26.79 6.41 7.33
N GLU A 82 -27.54 7.25 8.05
CA GLU A 82 -28.31 8.34 7.42
C GLU A 82 -27.38 9.29 6.63
N ALA A 83 -27.96 10.03 5.68
CA ALA A 83 -27.21 10.92 4.80
C ALA A 83 -26.92 12.30 5.42
N LEU A 84 -25.70 12.80 5.25
CA LEU A 84 -25.41 14.24 5.31
C LEU A 84 -25.59 14.83 3.91
N THR A 85 -26.42 15.85 3.77
CA THR A 85 -26.79 16.40 2.46
C THR A 85 -26.36 17.85 2.29
N GLY A 86 -26.07 18.27 1.06
CA GLY A 86 -25.84 19.67 0.71
C GLY A 86 -25.90 19.90 -0.79
N CYS A 87 -26.25 21.11 -1.20
CA CYS A 87 -26.28 21.50 -2.61
C CYS A 87 -25.32 22.66 -2.87
N GLN A 88 -24.80 22.72 -4.08
CA GLN A 88 -24.01 23.83 -4.56
C GLN A 88 -24.21 24.05 -6.05
N THR A 89 -24.23 25.32 -6.47
CA THR A 89 -24.36 25.70 -7.88
C THR A 89 -22.99 26.03 -8.44
N THR A 90 -22.60 25.41 -9.56
CA THR A 90 -21.36 25.74 -10.27
C THR A 90 -21.34 27.21 -10.70
N GLN A 91 -20.15 27.78 -10.87
CA GLN A 91 -20.05 29.15 -11.36
C GLN A 91 -20.61 29.25 -12.79
N ALA A 92 -21.17 30.39 -13.15
CA ALA A 92 -21.66 30.67 -14.51
C ALA A 92 -20.57 31.32 -15.35
N ILE A 93 -20.34 30.88 -16.60
CA ILE A 93 -19.46 31.62 -17.52
C ILE A 93 -20.15 32.94 -17.90
N THR A 94 -19.86 34.00 -17.14
CA THR A 94 -20.47 35.31 -17.32
C THR A 94 -19.78 36.15 -18.39
N GLY A 95 -20.43 37.24 -18.80
CA GLY A 95 -19.86 38.21 -19.74
C GLY A 95 -20.09 37.88 -21.22
N LEU A 96 -20.92 36.88 -21.53
CA LEU A 96 -21.35 36.60 -22.91
C LEU A 96 -22.14 37.77 -23.47
N VAL A 97 -21.66 38.35 -24.59
CA VAL A 97 -22.28 39.49 -25.26
C VAL A 97 -23.02 39.07 -26.53
N SER A 98 -22.43 38.14 -27.27
CA SER A 98 -23.01 37.64 -28.51
C SER A 98 -22.76 36.14 -28.65
N HIS A 99 -23.76 35.41 -29.16
CA HIS A 99 -23.67 33.99 -29.46
C HIS A 99 -24.47 33.64 -30.72
N TRP A 100 -23.75 33.39 -31.81
CA TRP A 100 -24.34 32.88 -33.05
C TRP A 100 -24.15 31.37 -33.13
N LYS A 101 -25.24 30.64 -32.89
CA LYS A 101 -25.28 29.17 -32.94
C LYS A 101 -25.30 28.63 -34.36
N PHE A 102 -25.92 29.37 -35.27
CA PHE A 102 -26.18 28.97 -36.65
C PHE A 102 -27.18 27.80 -36.82
N ASP A 103 -28.15 27.70 -35.92
CA ASP A 103 -29.21 26.69 -35.90
C ASP A 103 -30.44 27.03 -36.76
N GLU A 104 -30.50 28.22 -37.38
CA GLU A 104 -31.69 28.75 -38.05
C GLU A 104 -32.11 27.94 -39.29
N GLY A 105 -31.12 27.36 -39.99
CA GLY A 105 -31.32 26.49 -41.14
C GLY A 105 -31.80 27.16 -42.44
N THR A 106 -32.31 28.40 -42.39
CA THR A 106 -32.81 29.14 -43.56
C THR A 106 -32.73 30.66 -43.39
N GLY A 107 -32.90 31.41 -44.49
CA GLY A 107 -32.93 32.88 -44.49
C GLY A 107 -31.53 33.51 -44.59
N THR A 108 -31.49 34.84 -44.43
CA THR A 108 -30.26 35.66 -44.58
C THR A 108 -29.79 36.29 -43.26
N THR A 109 -30.34 35.85 -42.13
CA THR A 109 -30.05 36.42 -40.82
C THR A 109 -29.45 35.35 -39.91
N ALA A 110 -28.28 35.62 -39.34
CA ALA A 110 -27.73 34.87 -38.23
C ALA A 110 -28.15 35.55 -36.93
N TYR A 111 -28.99 34.90 -36.12
CA TYR A 111 -29.45 35.49 -34.88
C TYR A 111 -28.37 35.37 -33.81
N ASP A 112 -28.23 36.45 -33.06
CA ASP A 112 -27.47 36.48 -31.82
C ASP A 112 -28.40 36.03 -30.71
N SER A 113 -28.13 34.87 -30.14
CA SER A 113 -28.95 34.26 -29.09
C SER A 113 -28.66 34.80 -27.68
N ALA A 114 -27.53 35.51 -27.51
CA ALA A 114 -27.15 36.15 -26.25
C ALA A 114 -27.50 37.65 -26.20
N GLY A 115 -27.71 38.27 -27.36
CA GLY A 115 -27.91 39.71 -27.48
C GLY A 115 -28.73 40.14 -28.70
N THR A 116 -28.47 41.34 -29.20
CA THR A 116 -29.18 41.95 -30.34
C THR A 116 -28.28 42.15 -31.56
N ASN A 117 -27.07 41.57 -31.55
CA ASN A 117 -26.07 41.76 -32.60
C ASN A 117 -26.30 40.81 -33.78
N HIS A 118 -27.50 40.81 -34.35
CA HIS A 118 -27.82 39.93 -35.47
C HIS A 118 -26.94 40.23 -36.69
N GLY A 119 -26.53 39.17 -37.39
CA GLY A 119 -25.71 39.26 -38.59
C GLY A 119 -26.51 39.07 -39.87
N THR A 120 -26.08 39.74 -40.95
CA THR A 120 -26.65 39.56 -42.28
C THR A 120 -25.71 38.74 -43.15
N LEU A 121 -26.18 37.59 -43.62
CA LEU A 121 -25.46 36.75 -44.57
C LEU A 121 -25.45 37.44 -45.94
N THR A 122 -24.27 37.60 -46.54
CA THR A 122 -24.09 38.28 -47.82
C THR A 122 -23.33 37.40 -48.80
N ASN A 123 -23.77 37.40 -50.06
CA ASN A 123 -23.25 36.63 -51.20
C ASN A 123 -23.48 35.11 -51.19
N GLY A 124 -24.05 34.55 -50.13
CA GLY A 124 -24.59 33.19 -50.13
C GLY A 124 -23.96 32.16 -49.19
N PRO A 125 -23.51 32.47 -47.94
CA PRO A 125 -23.23 31.43 -46.95
C PRO A 125 -24.41 30.46 -46.84
N THR A 126 -24.14 29.16 -46.92
CA THR A 126 -25.20 28.14 -46.97
C THR A 126 -25.37 27.45 -45.62
N TRP A 127 -26.62 27.34 -45.16
CA TRP A 127 -26.99 26.59 -43.97
C TRP A 127 -26.74 25.09 -44.14
N LYS A 128 -26.18 24.48 -43.10
CA LYS A 128 -25.87 23.05 -43.00
C LYS A 128 -26.58 22.45 -41.79
N THR A 129 -26.92 21.17 -41.90
CA THR A 129 -27.67 20.42 -40.88
C THR A 129 -26.76 19.58 -40.00
N SER A 130 -27.30 19.13 -38.86
CA SER A 130 -26.58 18.52 -37.72
C SER A 130 -25.60 17.40 -38.00
N SER A 131 -25.71 16.66 -39.10
CA SER A 131 -24.73 15.61 -39.42
C SER A 131 -23.34 16.15 -39.72
N ASP A 132 -23.23 17.40 -40.19
CA ASP A 132 -21.97 18.03 -40.59
C ASP A 132 -21.45 19.05 -39.54
N CYS A 133 -22.28 19.41 -38.55
CA CYS A 133 -22.12 20.56 -37.66
C CYS A 133 -21.86 20.14 -36.20
N ILE A 134 -21.20 20.98 -35.41
CA ILE A 134 -20.79 20.68 -34.02
C ILE A 134 -21.99 20.57 -33.09
N SER A 135 -22.95 21.48 -33.23
CA SER A 135 -24.20 21.44 -32.48
C SER A 135 -25.31 21.99 -33.35
N GLY A 136 -26.39 21.22 -33.54
CA GLY A 136 -27.55 21.72 -34.29
C GLY A 136 -27.24 22.01 -35.76
N GLY A 137 -27.08 23.27 -36.15
CA GLY A 137 -26.76 23.72 -37.51
C GLY A 137 -25.44 24.50 -37.58
N CYS A 138 -24.95 24.75 -38.79
CA CYS A 138 -23.74 25.53 -39.02
C CYS A 138 -23.79 26.24 -40.39
N LEU A 139 -22.85 27.15 -40.63
CA LEU A 139 -22.74 27.87 -41.91
C LEU A 139 -21.51 27.46 -42.70
N GLN A 140 -21.70 27.23 -43.99
CA GLN A 140 -20.63 26.99 -44.96
C GLN A 140 -20.33 28.26 -45.76
N PHE A 141 -19.04 28.55 -45.92
CA PHE A 141 -18.50 29.66 -46.69
C PHE A 141 -17.68 29.13 -47.88
N ASP A 142 -17.78 29.80 -49.02
CA ASP A 142 -17.19 29.36 -50.29
C ASP A 142 -15.72 29.76 -50.53
N GLY A 143 -15.13 30.58 -49.64
CA GLY A 143 -13.77 31.12 -49.78
C GLY A 143 -13.60 32.29 -50.75
N SER A 144 -14.66 32.69 -51.45
CA SER A 144 -14.60 33.71 -52.51
C SER A 144 -15.10 35.05 -52.01
N ASN A 145 -16.41 35.17 -51.76
CA ASN A 145 -17.03 36.44 -51.41
C ASN A 145 -18.13 36.35 -50.34
N ASP A 146 -18.33 35.17 -49.76
CA ASP A 146 -19.25 34.94 -48.65
C ASP A 146 -18.79 35.61 -47.36
N TYR A 147 -19.72 36.23 -46.62
CA TYR A 147 -19.48 36.75 -45.28
C TYR A 147 -20.77 37.00 -44.52
N ILE A 148 -20.66 37.11 -43.21
CA ILE A 148 -21.69 37.69 -42.34
C ILE A 148 -21.24 39.09 -41.96
N GLN A 149 -22.11 40.07 -42.14
CA GLN A 149 -21.87 41.44 -41.68
C GLN A 149 -22.69 41.74 -40.43
N LEU A 150 -22.03 42.26 -39.40
CA LEU A 150 -22.69 42.77 -38.21
C LEU A 150 -22.83 44.30 -38.31
N SER A 151 -23.92 44.83 -37.75
CA SER A 151 -24.18 46.28 -37.73
C SER A 151 -23.42 47.02 -36.62
N ASN A 152 -22.94 46.29 -35.61
CA ASN A 152 -22.27 46.83 -34.44
C ASN A 152 -20.77 46.51 -34.45
N SER A 153 -19.99 47.36 -33.78
CA SER A 153 -18.57 47.10 -33.52
C SER A 153 -18.34 46.75 -32.05
N PHE A 154 -17.42 45.82 -31.80
CA PHE A 154 -17.12 45.33 -30.46
C PHE A 154 -15.78 45.89 -29.99
N TYR A 155 -15.83 46.78 -28.99
CA TYR A 155 -14.64 47.36 -28.37
C TYR A 155 -14.74 47.19 -26.85
N PHE A 156 -13.92 46.30 -26.32
CA PHE A 156 -13.87 46.01 -24.88
C PHE A 156 -12.44 46.23 -24.37
N SER A 157 -12.32 46.61 -23.10
CA SER A 157 -11.00 46.70 -22.45
C SER A 157 -10.35 45.32 -22.28
N ASN A 158 -11.18 44.30 -22.08
CA ASN A 158 -10.81 42.88 -21.95
C ASN A 158 -11.87 42.07 -22.70
N TRP A 159 -11.50 40.97 -23.35
CA TRP A 159 -12.44 40.19 -24.15
C TRP A 159 -12.00 38.76 -24.37
N SER A 160 -12.93 37.92 -24.83
CA SER A 160 -12.65 36.59 -25.37
C SER A 160 -13.53 36.32 -26.58
N PHE A 161 -12.97 35.69 -27.61
CA PHE A 161 -13.70 35.17 -28.75
C PHE A 161 -13.48 33.67 -28.85
N SER A 162 -14.52 32.92 -29.24
CA SER A 162 -14.40 31.50 -29.54
C SER A 162 -15.28 31.12 -30.72
N LEU A 163 -14.84 30.14 -31.50
CA LEU A 163 -15.61 29.55 -32.59
C LEU A 163 -15.13 28.15 -32.92
N TRP A 164 -16.02 27.35 -33.49
CA TRP A 164 -15.67 26.12 -34.17
C TRP A 164 -15.44 26.38 -35.66
N VAL A 165 -14.38 25.79 -36.22
CA VAL A 165 -14.08 25.89 -37.65
C VAL A 165 -13.68 24.54 -38.25
N LYS A 166 -14.09 24.28 -39.49
CA LYS A 166 -13.60 23.16 -40.30
C LYS A 166 -13.24 23.66 -41.70
N ARG A 167 -11.94 23.73 -41.99
CA ARG A 167 -11.39 24.26 -43.25
C ARG A 167 -11.46 23.23 -44.37
N PHE A 168 -11.82 23.60 -45.60
CA PHE A 168 -11.94 22.66 -46.72
C PHE A 168 -10.80 22.71 -47.74
N SER A 169 -10.15 23.85 -47.91
CA SER A 169 -9.04 24.01 -48.86
C SER A 169 -7.95 24.90 -48.30
N ASP A 170 -6.72 24.73 -48.80
CA ASP A 170 -5.69 25.73 -48.64
C ASP A 170 -5.78 26.78 -49.75
N SER A 171 -6.11 28.02 -49.39
CA SER A 171 -6.14 29.16 -50.32
C SER A 171 -4.75 29.67 -50.70
N GLY A 172 -3.67 29.23 -50.01
CA GLY A 172 -2.32 29.78 -50.15
C GLY A 172 -2.24 31.27 -49.77
N SER A 173 -3.27 31.79 -49.10
CA SER A 173 -3.44 33.20 -48.73
C SER A 173 -3.97 33.30 -47.29
N TYR A 174 -4.31 34.51 -46.86
CA TYR A 174 -4.97 34.71 -45.56
C TYR A 174 -6.44 34.28 -45.64
N GLU A 175 -6.95 33.65 -44.58
CA GLU A 175 -8.37 33.32 -44.44
C GLU A 175 -8.93 33.97 -43.18
N ARG A 176 -9.82 34.95 -43.37
CA ARG A 176 -10.34 35.76 -42.27
C ARG A 176 -11.50 35.05 -41.60
N LEU A 177 -11.32 34.73 -40.32
CA LEU A 177 -12.39 34.14 -39.51
C LEU A 177 -13.30 35.23 -38.95
N ILE A 178 -12.69 36.19 -38.26
CA ILE A 178 -13.35 37.36 -37.68
C ILE A 178 -12.49 38.58 -37.99
N SER A 179 -13.11 39.67 -38.48
CA SER A 179 -12.37 40.85 -38.94
C SER A 179 -13.10 42.16 -38.65
N HIS A 180 -12.38 43.12 -38.07
CA HIS A 180 -12.71 44.54 -38.11
C HIS A 180 -11.69 45.17 -39.04
N SER A 181 -12.00 45.35 -40.32
CA SER A 181 -11.04 45.92 -41.28
C SER A 181 -11.79 46.51 -42.48
N SER A 182 -11.08 47.25 -43.30
CA SER A 182 -11.45 47.56 -44.69
C SER A 182 -10.38 47.00 -45.64
N ASN A 183 -10.58 47.15 -46.94
CA ASN A 183 -9.64 46.65 -47.95
C ASN A 183 -8.30 47.43 -47.96
N SER A 184 -8.29 48.64 -47.41
CA SER A 184 -7.13 49.55 -47.40
C SER A 184 -6.60 49.84 -46.00
N ASP A 185 -7.28 49.36 -44.95
CA ASP A 185 -6.99 49.71 -43.56
C ASP A 185 -7.40 48.55 -42.64
N TYR A 186 -6.41 47.82 -42.12
CA TYR A 186 -6.63 46.69 -41.22
C TYR A 186 -6.75 47.21 -39.79
N ASP A 187 -7.82 46.89 -39.07
CA ASP A 187 -8.00 47.29 -37.66
C ASP A 187 -7.69 46.10 -36.74
N SER A 188 -8.51 45.05 -36.70
CA SER A 188 -8.18 43.79 -36.00
C SER A 188 -8.67 42.55 -36.73
N PHE A 189 -8.05 41.40 -36.43
CA PHE A 189 -8.35 40.15 -37.08
C PHE A 189 -8.03 38.91 -36.25
N PHE A 190 -8.87 37.90 -36.44
CA PHE A 190 -8.60 36.51 -36.12
C PHE A 190 -8.67 35.71 -37.41
N GLN A 191 -7.57 35.03 -37.76
CA GLN A 191 -7.41 34.44 -39.08
C GLN A 191 -6.58 33.16 -39.06
N ILE A 192 -6.62 32.43 -40.16
CA ILE A 192 -5.63 31.41 -40.49
C ILE A 192 -4.58 32.08 -41.40
N TYR A 193 -3.31 31.85 -41.10
CA TYR A 193 -2.18 32.42 -41.84
C TYR A 193 -1.79 31.52 -43.03
N THR A 194 -0.94 32.03 -43.92
CA THR A 194 -0.54 31.34 -45.16
C THR A 194 0.24 30.03 -44.93
N ASP A 195 0.65 29.76 -43.70
CA ASP A 195 1.35 28.54 -43.29
C ASP A 195 0.48 27.61 -42.42
N ASP A 196 -0.83 27.87 -42.37
CA ASP A 196 -1.86 27.15 -41.60
C ASP A 196 -1.83 27.38 -40.09
N SER A 197 -0.98 28.29 -39.60
CA SER A 197 -1.03 28.73 -38.20
C SER A 197 -2.25 29.62 -37.92
N VAL A 198 -2.73 29.60 -36.68
CA VAL A 198 -3.80 30.49 -36.23
C VAL A 198 -3.18 31.80 -35.75
N ARG A 199 -3.70 32.93 -36.25
CA ARG A 199 -3.13 34.25 -36.00
C ARG A 199 -4.19 35.22 -35.50
N PHE A 200 -3.85 35.93 -34.42
CA PHE A 200 -4.57 37.12 -33.97
C PHE A 200 -3.69 38.35 -34.17
N GLY A 201 -4.27 39.46 -34.57
CA GLY A 201 -3.55 40.73 -34.63
C GLY A 201 -4.44 41.95 -34.75
N TYR A 202 -3.84 43.11 -34.50
CA TYR A 202 -4.46 44.41 -34.72
C TYR A 202 -3.42 45.46 -35.13
N ILE A 203 -3.90 46.60 -35.63
CA ILE A 203 -3.08 47.78 -35.91
C ILE A 203 -3.27 48.81 -34.79
N ASP A 204 -2.16 49.23 -34.18
CA ASP A 204 -2.17 50.25 -33.14
C ASP A 204 -2.34 51.68 -33.70
N ASN A 205 -2.59 52.66 -32.83
CA ASN A 205 -2.75 54.07 -33.24
C ASN A 205 -1.50 54.67 -33.92
N ALA A 206 -0.33 54.02 -33.85
CA ALA A 206 0.88 54.43 -34.56
C ALA A 206 1.01 53.75 -35.93
N GLY A 207 0.04 52.93 -36.33
CA GLY A 207 0.04 52.20 -37.60
C GLY A 207 0.87 50.91 -37.58
N VAL A 208 1.32 50.45 -36.40
CA VAL A 208 2.13 49.24 -36.27
C VAL A 208 1.23 48.02 -36.13
N THR A 209 1.51 46.98 -36.92
CA THR A 209 0.80 45.70 -36.81
C THR A 209 1.37 44.89 -35.65
N ARG A 210 0.54 44.66 -34.63
CA ARG A 210 0.83 43.75 -33.51
C ARG A 210 0.12 42.44 -33.77
N HIS A 211 0.83 41.31 -33.65
CA HIS A 211 0.23 40.01 -33.91
C HIS A 211 0.94 38.89 -33.18
N ILE A 212 0.23 37.78 -33.04
CA ILE A 212 0.72 36.53 -32.48
C ILE A 212 0.21 35.37 -33.34
N TYR A 213 1.04 34.36 -33.53
CA TYR A 213 0.72 33.13 -34.25
C TYR A 213 0.92 31.92 -33.33
N THR A 214 0.14 30.87 -33.58
CA THR A 214 0.38 29.56 -32.95
C THR A 214 1.55 28.86 -33.63
N PRO A 215 2.38 28.10 -32.89
CA PRO A 215 3.34 27.20 -33.52
C PRO A 215 2.64 26.00 -34.17
N ASP A 216 1.50 25.58 -33.63
CA ASP A 216 0.64 24.55 -34.17
C ASP A 216 -0.13 25.04 -35.41
N LYS A 217 -0.32 24.12 -36.35
CA LYS A 217 -1.10 24.31 -37.58
C LYS A 217 -2.41 23.55 -37.51
N ILE A 218 -3.43 24.02 -38.23
CA ILE A 218 -4.70 23.30 -38.34
C ILE A 218 -4.83 22.61 -39.70
N ASN A 219 -5.36 21.39 -39.68
CA ASN A 219 -5.51 20.57 -40.88
C ASN A 219 -6.84 20.82 -41.60
N LEU A 220 -6.89 20.47 -42.88
CA LEU A 220 -8.12 20.44 -43.65
C LEU A 220 -9.06 19.33 -43.16
N ASN A 221 -10.36 19.56 -43.32
CA ASN A 221 -11.45 18.62 -43.09
C ASN A 221 -11.57 18.10 -41.65
N GLN A 222 -11.04 18.84 -40.66
CA GLN A 222 -11.14 18.55 -39.23
C GLN A 222 -11.75 19.74 -38.50
N TRP A 223 -12.60 19.48 -37.51
CA TRP A 223 -13.14 20.51 -36.63
C TRP A 223 -12.09 20.92 -35.60
N TYR A 224 -11.89 22.22 -35.45
CA TYR A 224 -11.07 22.82 -34.40
C TYR A 224 -11.91 23.84 -33.64
N TYR A 225 -11.79 23.82 -32.31
CA TYR A 225 -12.28 24.89 -31.47
C TYR A 225 -11.17 25.91 -31.27
N LEU A 226 -11.35 27.11 -31.83
CA LEU A 226 -10.38 28.19 -31.79
C LEU A 226 -10.86 29.29 -30.86
N SER A 227 -9.97 29.79 -30.01
CA SER A 227 -10.31 30.92 -29.16
C SER A 227 -9.12 31.85 -28.94
N SER A 228 -9.43 33.13 -28.75
CA SER A 228 -8.45 34.14 -28.35
C SER A 228 -8.98 34.97 -27.19
N THR A 229 -8.12 35.29 -26.24
CA THR A 229 -8.47 36.04 -25.03
C THR A 229 -7.52 37.21 -24.81
N PHE A 230 -8.03 38.30 -24.26
CA PHE A 230 -7.26 39.47 -23.86
C PHE A 230 -7.61 39.91 -22.43
N ASP A 231 -6.61 39.92 -21.55
CA ASP A 231 -6.75 40.28 -20.13
C ASP A 231 -6.43 41.75 -19.81
N GLY A 232 -6.23 42.59 -20.84
CA GLY A 232 -5.75 43.96 -20.70
C GLY A 232 -4.23 44.09 -20.87
N ILE A 233 -3.48 42.99 -20.84
CA ILE A 233 -2.01 42.96 -20.96
C ILE A 233 -1.57 41.95 -22.02
N ASN A 234 -2.11 40.73 -21.96
CA ASN A 234 -1.69 39.58 -22.74
C ASN A 234 -2.80 39.15 -23.70
N ILE A 235 -2.42 38.91 -24.95
CA ILE A 235 -3.25 38.16 -25.88
C ILE A 235 -2.80 36.70 -25.87
N ARG A 236 -3.79 35.80 -25.83
CA ARG A 236 -3.58 34.36 -25.90
C ARG A 236 -4.38 33.77 -27.06
N ILE A 237 -3.85 32.70 -27.65
CA ILE A 237 -4.56 31.86 -28.62
C ILE A 237 -4.57 30.43 -28.11
N TYR A 238 -5.73 29.80 -28.19
CA TYR A 238 -5.96 28.42 -27.81
C TYR A 238 -6.53 27.62 -28.98
N ILE A 239 -6.16 26.34 -29.04
CA ILE A 239 -6.70 25.36 -29.98
C ILE A 239 -7.21 24.18 -29.15
N ASN A 240 -8.49 23.83 -29.29
CA ASN A 240 -9.16 22.78 -28.54
C ASN A 240 -9.04 22.92 -27.02
N GLY A 241 -9.09 24.17 -26.52
CA GLY A 241 -8.96 24.50 -25.08
C GLY A 241 -7.52 24.53 -24.56
N GLU A 242 -6.52 24.14 -25.35
CA GLU A 242 -5.11 24.19 -24.95
C GLU A 242 -4.45 25.52 -25.36
N LEU A 243 -3.71 26.16 -24.45
CA LEU A 243 -2.94 27.36 -24.75
C LEU A 243 -1.81 27.04 -25.75
N LYS A 244 -1.80 27.72 -26.89
CA LYS A 244 -0.77 27.55 -27.93
C LYS A 244 0.16 28.75 -28.09
N ALA A 245 -0.34 29.95 -27.80
CA ALA A 245 0.47 31.16 -27.90
C ALA A 245 0.05 32.21 -26.87
N ILE A 246 1.02 32.94 -26.33
CA ILE A 246 0.84 34.08 -25.43
C ILE A 246 1.85 35.19 -25.79
N SER A 247 1.41 36.45 -25.79
CA SER A 247 2.30 37.61 -25.94
C SER A 247 1.81 38.78 -25.10
N ASN A 248 2.77 39.51 -24.53
CA ASN A 248 2.59 40.74 -23.77
C ASN A 248 2.99 41.99 -24.57
N ASP A 249 3.30 41.84 -25.86
CA ASP A 249 3.58 42.94 -26.80
C ASP A 249 2.34 43.84 -27.02
N PHE A 250 1.26 43.58 -26.30
CA PHE A 250 -0.02 44.28 -26.36
C PHE A 250 -0.29 45.12 -25.11
N SER A 251 0.69 45.26 -24.21
CA SER A 251 0.59 45.93 -22.90
C SER A 251 0.22 47.43 -22.92
N THR A 252 0.20 48.08 -24.09
CA THR A 252 -0.39 49.42 -24.32
C THR A 252 -1.58 49.34 -25.26
N TYR A 253 -2.51 48.41 -25.02
CA TYR A 253 -3.64 48.14 -25.91
C TYR A 253 -4.41 49.42 -26.25
N ASN A 254 -4.19 49.87 -27.48
CA ASN A 254 -4.67 51.10 -28.08
C ASN A 254 -5.17 50.78 -29.49
N GLN A 255 -5.93 49.68 -29.60
CA GLN A 255 -6.55 49.29 -30.85
C GLN A 255 -7.25 50.50 -31.46
N ARG A 256 -6.92 50.79 -32.72
CA ARG A 256 -7.50 51.90 -33.44
C ARG A 256 -8.98 51.62 -33.65
N ASN A 257 -9.89 52.45 -33.15
CA ASN A 257 -11.31 52.31 -33.45
C ASN A 257 -11.61 52.98 -34.80
N SER A 258 -11.52 52.19 -35.88
CA SER A 258 -11.78 52.70 -37.23
C SER A 258 -13.28 52.72 -37.59
N GLY A 259 -14.17 52.21 -36.72
CA GLY A 259 -15.62 52.20 -36.93
C GLY A 259 -16.10 51.24 -38.03
N TYR A 260 -15.24 50.34 -38.51
CA TYR A 260 -15.63 49.34 -39.52
C TYR A 260 -16.53 48.26 -38.89
N PRO A 261 -17.57 47.79 -39.62
CA PRO A 261 -18.42 46.71 -39.13
C PRO A 261 -17.61 45.43 -38.95
N LEU A 262 -18.01 44.58 -37.99
CA LEU A 262 -17.42 43.25 -37.87
C LEU A 262 -17.91 42.37 -39.02
N THR A 263 -16.99 41.67 -39.66
CA THR A 263 -17.30 40.60 -40.62
C THR A 263 -16.81 39.25 -40.13
N ILE A 264 -17.62 38.21 -40.38
CA ILE A 264 -17.28 36.81 -40.15
C ILE A 264 -17.10 36.13 -41.51
N GLY A 265 -16.02 35.37 -41.65
CA GLY A 265 -15.69 34.63 -42.89
C GLY A 265 -14.98 35.44 -43.97
N ARG A 266 -14.70 36.73 -43.76
CA ARG A 266 -14.00 37.60 -44.74
C ARG A 266 -13.35 38.82 -44.11
N LEU A 267 -12.42 39.46 -44.84
CA LEU A 267 -11.72 40.67 -44.44
C LEU A 267 -12.65 41.85 -44.12
N CYS A 268 -13.60 42.13 -45.01
CA CYS A 268 -14.50 43.28 -44.91
C CYS A 268 -15.73 43.13 -45.80
N ALA A 269 -16.70 44.01 -45.60
CA ALA A 269 -17.89 44.13 -46.42
C ALA A 269 -17.58 44.73 -47.82
N GLY A 270 -18.32 44.28 -48.84
CA GLY A 270 -18.16 44.74 -50.22
C GLY A 270 -17.10 43.97 -51.02
N THR A 271 -16.28 44.68 -51.80
CA THR A 271 -15.24 44.10 -52.67
C THR A 271 -13.91 43.97 -51.93
N CYS A 272 -13.73 42.87 -51.20
CA CYS A 272 -12.56 42.57 -50.37
C CYS A 272 -11.95 41.18 -50.68
N TYR A 273 -10.73 40.91 -50.22
CA TYR A 273 -10.08 39.60 -50.37
C TYR A 273 -10.22 38.73 -49.11
N TYR A 274 -9.54 37.58 -49.08
CA TYR A 274 -9.31 36.73 -47.90
C TYR A 274 -10.58 36.07 -47.31
N GLY A 275 -11.41 35.48 -48.17
CA GLY A 275 -12.57 34.70 -47.76
C GLY A 275 -12.18 33.35 -47.14
N PHE A 276 -12.94 32.89 -46.16
CA PHE A 276 -12.79 31.57 -45.54
C PHE A 276 -13.53 30.50 -46.35
N ASN A 277 -12.89 29.36 -46.63
CA ASN A 277 -13.54 28.20 -47.26
C ASN A 277 -13.69 27.07 -46.25
N GLY A 278 -14.90 26.87 -45.76
CA GLY A 278 -15.16 25.86 -44.72
C GLY A 278 -16.47 26.04 -43.98
N LEU A 279 -16.61 25.29 -42.89
CA LEU A 279 -17.73 25.42 -41.94
C LEU A 279 -17.32 26.24 -40.72
N MET A 280 -18.25 27.04 -40.21
CA MET A 280 -18.16 27.66 -38.89
C MET A 280 -19.41 27.38 -38.07
N ASP A 281 -19.21 27.24 -36.77
CA ASP A 281 -20.27 26.93 -35.81
C ASP A 281 -19.98 27.62 -34.45
N ASP A 282 -21.04 27.89 -33.70
CA ASP A 282 -21.01 28.20 -32.27
C ASP A 282 -20.13 29.40 -31.86
N ILE A 283 -20.19 30.49 -32.63
CA ILE A 283 -19.36 31.69 -32.45
C ILE A 283 -19.83 32.49 -31.22
N LYS A 284 -18.92 32.75 -30.28
CA LYS A 284 -19.21 33.48 -29.03
C LYS A 284 -18.24 34.63 -28.80
N ILE A 285 -18.77 35.73 -28.24
CA ILE A 285 -18.01 36.92 -27.83
C ILE A 285 -18.29 37.21 -26.36
N TYR A 286 -17.23 37.40 -25.59
CA TYR A 286 -17.29 37.77 -24.18
C TYR A 286 -16.62 39.12 -23.93
N ASN A 287 -17.21 39.96 -23.07
CA ASN A 287 -16.64 41.25 -22.63
C ASN A 287 -15.67 41.11 -21.44
N ARG A 288 -15.13 39.90 -21.24
CA ARG A 288 -14.12 39.59 -20.23
C ARG A 288 -13.10 38.59 -20.76
N HIS A 289 -11.98 38.50 -20.06
CA HIS A 289 -11.04 37.41 -20.22
C HIS A 289 -11.62 36.12 -19.61
N LEU A 290 -11.76 35.09 -20.42
CA LEU A 290 -12.05 33.72 -20.01
C LEU A 290 -10.74 33.02 -19.60
N SER A 291 -10.80 32.18 -18.56
CA SER A 291 -9.63 31.37 -18.20
C SER A 291 -9.45 30.20 -19.19
N GLN A 292 -8.32 29.49 -19.09
CA GLN A 292 -8.13 28.29 -19.91
C GLN A 292 -9.17 27.21 -19.58
N GLU A 293 -9.52 27.09 -18.30
CA GLU A 293 -10.54 26.16 -17.83
C GLU A 293 -11.92 26.48 -18.42
N ASP A 294 -12.30 27.77 -18.47
CA ASP A 294 -13.54 28.21 -19.15
C ASP A 294 -13.57 27.74 -20.62
N LEU A 295 -12.44 27.85 -21.31
CA LEU A 295 -12.33 27.47 -22.73
C LEU A 295 -12.33 25.95 -22.95
N ILE A 296 -11.74 25.18 -22.04
CA ILE A 296 -11.82 23.71 -22.06
C ILE A 296 -13.28 23.26 -21.89
N ILE A 297 -14.04 23.90 -20.99
CA ILE A 297 -15.46 23.58 -20.79
C ILE A 297 -16.26 23.82 -22.08
N LEU A 298 -16.09 24.99 -22.70
CA LEU A 298 -16.79 25.33 -23.94
C LEU A 298 -16.41 24.38 -25.10
N TYR A 299 -15.15 23.94 -25.15
CA TYR A 299 -14.68 22.92 -26.09
C TYR A 299 -15.38 21.56 -25.85
N GLU A 300 -15.38 21.08 -24.61
CA GLU A 300 -16.00 19.80 -24.26
C GLU A 300 -17.53 19.82 -24.48
N GLN A 301 -18.21 20.93 -24.19
CA GLN A 301 -19.63 21.13 -24.48
C GLN A 301 -19.92 20.98 -25.99
N GLY A 302 -19.09 21.58 -26.85
CA GLY A 302 -19.19 21.41 -28.30
C GLY A 302 -18.94 19.98 -28.75
N MET A 303 -17.87 19.33 -28.26
CA MET A 303 -17.56 17.94 -28.61
C MET A 303 -18.66 16.95 -28.19
N ASN A 304 -19.25 17.14 -27.01
CA ASN A 304 -20.36 16.32 -26.53
C ASN A 304 -21.60 16.47 -27.40
N SER A 305 -21.83 17.65 -27.96
CA SER A 305 -22.93 17.92 -28.88
C SER A 305 -22.70 17.31 -30.28
N TYR A 306 -21.43 17.12 -30.68
CA TYR A 306 -21.03 16.56 -31.98
C TYR A 306 -21.06 15.02 -32.04
N GLY A 307 -21.13 14.32 -30.90
CA GLY A 307 -21.32 12.86 -30.83
C GLY A 307 -20.06 12.00 -31.06
N THR A 308 -18.86 12.58 -31.12
CA THR A 308 -17.59 11.81 -31.20
C THR A 308 -16.81 11.90 -29.89
N THR A 309 -16.69 10.81 -29.14
CA THR A 309 -15.82 10.71 -27.96
C THR A 309 -14.71 9.68 -28.23
N ASN A 310 -13.46 10.05 -28.00
CA ASN A 310 -12.34 9.09 -27.98
C ASN A 310 -12.28 8.40 -26.61
N GLY A 311 -11.95 7.11 -26.59
CA GLY A 311 -11.70 6.40 -25.34
C GLY A 311 -10.49 6.99 -24.62
N LYS A 312 -10.61 7.25 -23.32
CA LYS A 312 -9.54 7.80 -22.49
C LYS A 312 -9.46 7.04 -21.17
N CYS A 313 -8.24 6.63 -20.80
CA CYS A 313 -7.98 5.99 -19.52
C CYS A 313 -8.40 6.90 -18.36
N GLY A 314 -8.98 6.31 -17.33
CA GLY A 314 -9.34 6.99 -16.09
C GLY A 314 -8.19 6.98 -15.08
N LEU A 315 -8.47 7.44 -13.87
CA LEU A 315 -7.48 7.60 -12.80
C LEU A 315 -6.85 6.28 -12.33
N SER A 316 -7.51 5.15 -12.61
CA SER A 316 -6.97 3.83 -12.27
C SER A 316 -5.77 3.44 -13.16
N ASN A 317 -5.58 4.09 -14.30
CA ASN A 317 -4.45 3.79 -15.19
C ASN A 317 -3.12 4.25 -14.59
N ASP A 318 -2.10 3.40 -14.71
CA ASP A 318 -0.74 3.54 -14.15
C ASP A 318 -0.69 3.68 -12.62
N SER A 319 -1.80 3.42 -11.95
CA SER A 319 -1.93 3.43 -10.48
C SER A 319 -1.64 2.04 -9.89
N LEU A 320 -1.46 2.02 -8.56
CA LEU A 320 -1.14 0.83 -7.77
C LEU A 320 -2.32 0.43 -6.88
N PHE A 321 -2.72 -0.84 -6.89
CA PHE A 321 -3.84 -1.33 -6.07
C PHE A 321 -3.57 -2.69 -5.44
N TYR A 322 -4.13 -2.95 -4.26
CA TYR A 322 -4.10 -4.29 -3.63
C TYR A 322 -5.06 -5.28 -4.28
N VAL A 323 -6.17 -4.77 -4.84
CA VAL A 323 -7.23 -5.56 -5.48
C VAL A 323 -7.52 -5.03 -6.89
N ILE A 324 -8.18 -5.83 -7.71
CA ILE A 324 -8.52 -5.45 -9.07
C ILE A 324 -9.34 -4.15 -9.07
N PRO A 325 -8.94 -3.10 -9.81
CA PRO A 325 -9.71 -1.86 -9.87
C PRO A 325 -11.04 -2.12 -10.59
N THR A 326 -12.15 -1.66 -10.03
CA THR A 326 -13.50 -1.78 -10.63
C THR A 326 -14.07 -0.42 -11.07
N GLU A 327 -13.44 0.68 -10.64
CA GLU A 327 -13.91 2.04 -10.85
C GLU A 327 -12.79 2.90 -11.44
N ASN A 328 -13.15 4.10 -11.91
CA ASN A 328 -12.23 5.07 -12.52
C ASN A 328 -11.36 4.47 -13.65
N LEU A 329 -11.90 3.45 -14.32
CA LEU A 329 -11.21 2.72 -15.39
C LEU A 329 -11.08 3.59 -16.64
N CYS A 330 -12.16 4.29 -17.01
CA CYS A 330 -12.20 5.19 -18.16
C CYS A 330 -12.68 6.56 -17.72
N SER A 331 -11.97 7.61 -18.14
CA SER A 331 -12.45 8.99 -18.03
C SER A 331 -13.40 9.33 -19.18
N TYR A 332 -13.23 8.68 -20.34
CA TYR A 332 -14.14 8.74 -21.47
C TYR A 332 -14.23 7.39 -22.18
N GLY A 333 -15.42 7.05 -22.69
CA GLY A 333 -15.71 5.75 -23.32
C GLY A 333 -16.14 4.68 -22.32
N THR A 334 -16.51 3.51 -22.84
CA THR A 334 -16.94 2.35 -22.04
C THR A 334 -15.76 1.45 -21.70
N SER A 335 -15.59 1.08 -20.43
CA SER A 335 -14.54 0.14 -20.01
C SER A 335 -14.88 -1.29 -20.39
N SER A 336 -13.90 -2.04 -20.88
CA SER A 336 -13.98 -3.50 -20.91
C SER A 336 -13.91 -4.08 -19.50
N VAL A 337 -14.21 -5.38 -19.37
CA VAL A 337 -13.88 -6.12 -18.14
C VAL A 337 -12.38 -6.07 -17.93
N VAL A 338 -11.97 -5.84 -16.68
CA VAL A 338 -10.56 -5.83 -16.28
C VAL A 338 -10.05 -7.27 -16.24
N SER A 339 -8.89 -7.52 -16.84
CA SER A 339 -8.28 -8.85 -16.96
C SER A 339 -6.88 -8.89 -16.35
N GLY A 340 -6.38 -10.10 -16.02
CA GLY A 340 -5.07 -10.30 -15.42
C GLY A 340 -5.09 -10.43 -13.89
N ASN A 341 -3.93 -10.73 -13.31
CA ASN A 341 -3.74 -10.94 -11.86
C ASN A 341 -2.76 -9.93 -11.23
N GLY A 342 -2.49 -8.80 -11.91
CA GLY A 342 -1.44 -7.84 -11.55
C GLY A 342 -0.16 -8.08 -12.35
N PRO A 343 0.07 -7.38 -13.48
CA PRO A 343 -0.70 -6.22 -13.96
C PRO A 343 -2.12 -6.59 -14.38
N TRP A 344 -3.05 -5.67 -14.12
CA TRP A 344 -4.41 -5.68 -14.63
C TRP A 344 -4.50 -4.80 -15.87
N THR A 345 -5.28 -5.21 -16.85
CA THR A 345 -5.47 -4.48 -18.11
C THR A 345 -6.94 -4.38 -18.48
N TRP A 346 -7.31 -3.26 -19.10
CA TRP A 346 -8.64 -3.03 -19.67
C TRP A 346 -8.55 -2.07 -20.87
N THR A 347 -9.63 -1.94 -21.61
CA THR A 347 -9.75 -1.01 -22.75
C THR A 347 -10.85 -0.01 -22.47
N CYS A 348 -10.61 1.25 -22.82
CA CYS A 348 -11.62 2.30 -22.85
C CYS A 348 -12.03 2.56 -24.29
N SER A 349 -13.26 2.20 -24.65
CA SER A 349 -13.78 2.33 -26.02
C SER A 349 -14.68 3.56 -26.14
N GLY A 350 -14.21 4.55 -26.89
CA GLY A 350 -15.03 5.67 -27.35
C GLY A 350 -15.76 5.35 -28.66
N THR A 351 -16.57 6.30 -29.16
CA THR A 351 -17.31 6.14 -30.42
C THR A 351 -16.40 6.20 -31.66
N SER A 352 -15.22 6.82 -31.55
CA SER A 352 -14.25 6.97 -32.64
C SER A 352 -12.95 6.20 -32.47
N SER A 353 -12.53 5.89 -31.23
CA SER A 353 -11.29 5.14 -30.96
C SER A 353 -11.27 4.51 -29.57
N SER A 354 -10.44 3.49 -29.39
CA SER A 354 -10.22 2.81 -28.11
C SER A 354 -8.77 2.95 -27.64
N VAL A 355 -8.56 3.04 -26.32
CA VAL A 355 -7.23 3.05 -25.69
C VAL A 355 -7.11 1.91 -24.69
N SER A 356 -5.94 1.26 -24.64
CA SER A 356 -5.63 0.24 -23.63
C SER A 356 -5.00 0.89 -22.40
N CYS A 357 -5.45 0.47 -21.24
CA CYS A 357 -5.06 0.98 -19.94
C CYS A 357 -4.59 -0.18 -19.05
N SER A 358 -3.75 0.12 -18.06
CA SER A 358 -3.23 -0.89 -17.13
C SER A 358 -3.02 -0.34 -15.73
N ALA A 359 -3.05 -1.22 -14.73
CA ALA A 359 -2.71 -0.92 -13.34
C ALA A 359 -1.88 -2.06 -12.76
N ASN A 360 -0.97 -1.75 -11.83
CA ASN A 360 -0.12 -2.75 -11.20
C ASN A 360 -0.65 -3.16 -9.82
N LYS A 361 -0.49 -4.43 -9.48
CA LYS A 361 -0.86 -4.97 -8.17
C LYS A 361 0.21 -4.65 -7.14
N ILE A 362 -0.20 -4.14 -5.98
CA ILE A 362 0.59 -4.11 -4.75
C ILE A 362 0.43 -5.47 -4.08
N GLU A 363 1.54 -6.10 -3.71
CA GLU A 363 1.53 -7.35 -2.97
C GLU A 363 2.52 -7.28 -1.82
N ASP A 364 2.02 -7.45 -0.59
CA ASP A 364 2.86 -7.57 0.58
C ASP A 364 3.63 -8.89 0.53
N GLY A 365 4.89 -8.86 0.95
CA GLY A 365 5.68 -10.06 1.11
C GLY A 365 5.11 -10.95 2.21
N ALA A 366 5.13 -12.27 2.01
CA ALA A 366 4.65 -13.21 3.00
C ALA A 366 5.57 -14.44 3.07
N CYS A 367 5.86 -14.89 4.30
CA CYS A 367 6.69 -16.05 4.53
C CYS A 367 6.07 -17.32 3.94
N GLY A 368 6.90 -18.14 3.31
CA GLY A 368 6.49 -19.42 2.74
C GLY A 368 6.55 -20.55 3.77
N ALA A 369 6.23 -21.77 3.30
CA ALA A 369 6.18 -22.97 4.13
C ALA A 369 7.53 -23.35 4.75
N SER A 370 8.65 -22.81 4.27
CA SER A 370 9.96 -23.01 4.88
C SER A 370 10.19 -22.21 6.16
N SER A 371 9.33 -21.24 6.48
CA SER A 371 9.45 -20.43 7.70
C SER A 371 8.89 -21.16 8.93
N ASN A 372 9.50 -20.91 10.09
CA ASN A 372 9.13 -21.47 11.40
C ASN A 372 9.18 -23.00 11.48
N ILE A 373 9.93 -23.65 10.59
CA ILE A 373 10.16 -25.09 10.59
C ILE A 373 11.67 -25.43 10.67
N GLU A 374 11.96 -26.67 11.03
CA GLU A 374 13.32 -27.19 11.10
C GLU A 374 13.84 -27.62 9.70
N HIS A 375 15.09 -27.27 9.38
CA HIS A 375 15.78 -27.72 8.17
C HIS A 375 17.14 -28.33 8.48
N ILE A 376 17.50 -29.40 7.77
CA ILE A 376 18.81 -30.06 7.92
C ILE A 376 19.94 -29.20 7.32
N SER A 377 19.61 -28.34 6.35
CA SER A 377 20.52 -27.44 5.63
C SER A 377 19.85 -26.10 5.36
N ILE A 378 20.59 -25.13 4.82
CA ILE A 378 20.03 -23.85 4.41
C ILE A 378 18.84 -24.07 3.43
N PRO A 379 17.65 -23.51 3.70
CA PRO A 379 16.50 -23.69 2.83
C PRO A 379 16.70 -22.93 1.52
N SER A 380 16.29 -23.53 0.40
CA SER A 380 16.42 -22.93 -0.94
C SER A 380 15.10 -22.84 -1.72
N THR A 381 14.03 -23.43 -1.19
CA THR A 381 12.70 -23.46 -1.82
C THR A 381 11.62 -23.11 -0.79
N ASN A 382 10.42 -22.75 -1.25
CA ASN A 382 9.27 -22.39 -0.40
C ASN A 382 9.57 -21.29 0.63
N LEU A 383 10.49 -20.37 0.30
CA LEU A 383 10.92 -19.28 1.18
C LEU A 383 9.83 -18.22 1.36
N CYS A 384 9.16 -17.85 0.27
CA CYS A 384 8.07 -16.86 0.28
C CYS A 384 6.82 -17.45 -0.35
N SER A 385 5.66 -17.18 0.26
CA SER A 385 4.35 -17.48 -0.30
C SER A 385 3.82 -16.30 -1.14
N ALA A 386 4.28 -15.08 -0.86
CA ALA A 386 4.07 -13.88 -1.65
C ALA A 386 5.34 -13.00 -1.66
N GLY A 387 5.54 -12.25 -2.73
CA GLY A 387 6.73 -11.42 -2.92
C GLY A 387 7.99 -12.20 -3.31
N THR A 388 9.14 -11.50 -3.32
CA THR A 388 10.43 -12.07 -3.76
C THR A 388 11.35 -12.35 -2.58
N ALA A 389 11.83 -13.59 -2.46
CA ALA A 389 12.77 -13.98 -1.41
C ALA A 389 14.14 -13.32 -1.60
N SER A 390 14.70 -12.78 -0.53
CA SER A 390 16.12 -12.45 -0.45
C SER A 390 16.97 -13.72 -0.35
N THR A 391 18.28 -13.56 -0.49
CA THR A 391 19.23 -14.60 -0.08
C THR A 391 19.02 -14.95 1.40
N VAL A 392 19.03 -16.24 1.70
CA VAL A 392 19.00 -16.72 3.09
C VAL A 392 20.36 -16.50 3.72
N ILE A 393 20.38 -15.89 4.91
CA ILE A 393 21.57 -15.62 5.72
C ILE A 393 21.50 -16.38 7.05
N GLY A 394 22.60 -16.39 7.78
CA GLY A 394 22.72 -17.06 9.07
C GLY A 394 23.30 -18.47 8.98
N ASP A 395 23.64 -19.03 10.13
CA ASP A 395 24.26 -20.36 10.29
C ASP A 395 23.24 -21.47 10.58
N GLY A 396 21.95 -21.11 10.61
CA GLY A 396 20.84 -22.01 10.94
C GLY A 396 20.26 -21.80 12.33
N VAL A 397 20.84 -20.92 13.14
CA VAL A 397 20.30 -20.56 14.45
C VAL A 397 20.26 -19.02 14.55
N PRO A 398 19.34 -18.36 13.79
CA PRO A 398 18.46 -18.90 12.74
C PRO A 398 19.03 -18.82 11.32
N TYR A 399 18.33 -19.46 10.38
CA TYR A 399 18.31 -19.02 8.98
C TYR A 399 17.32 -17.87 8.84
N SER A 400 17.70 -16.77 8.21
CA SER A 400 16.83 -15.60 8.03
C SER A 400 16.80 -15.14 6.59
N TRP A 401 15.64 -14.68 6.12
CA TRP A 401 15.46 -14.03 4.83
C TRP A 401 14.30 -13.04 4.88
N THR A 402 14.19 -12.22 3.85
CA THR A 402 13.08 -11.28 3.68
C THR A 402 12.27 -11.68 2.46
N CYS A 403 10.94 -11.73 2.60
CA CYS A 403 10.01 -11.74 1.49
C CYS A 403 9.68 -10.29 1.16
N ASN A 404 10.25 -9.79 0.06
CA ASN A 404 10.10 -8.39 -0.34
C ASN A 404 8.77 -8.20 -1.06
N GLY A 405 8.01 -7.19 -0.64
CA GLY A 405 6.76 -6.81 -1.31
C GLY A 405 7.00 -6.31 -2.74
N VAL A 406 5.98 -6.44 -3.59
CA VAL A 406 6.00 -6.00 -4.99
C VAL A 406 5.29 -4.65 -5.11
N ASN A 407 5.82 -3.75 -5.94
CA ASN A 407 5.25 -2.43 -6.24
C ASN A 407 4.93 -1.57 -4.99
N GLY A 408 5.84 -1.54 -4.01
CA GLY A 408 5.68 -0.76 -2.78
C GLY A 408 4.92 -1.47 -1.65
N GLY A 409 4.56 -2.74 -1.83
CA GLY A 409 4.07 -3.60 -0.74
C GLY A 409 5.10 -3.74 0.38
N SER A 410 4.61 -4.04 1.58
CA SER A 410 5.44 -4.24 2.77
C SER A 410 6.29 -5.51 2.71
N ASN A 411 7.39 -5.53 3.46
CA ASN A 411 8.30 -6.68 3.54
C ASN A 411 7.96 -7.56 4.76
N ALA A 412 8.04 -8.88 4.59
CA ALA A 412 7.97 -9.83 5.70
C ALA A 412 9.35 -10.40 6.03
N SER A 413 9.74 -10.33 7.31
CA SER A 413 10.94 -11.00 7.82
C SER A 413 10.60 -12.43 8.21
N CYS A 414 11.35 -13.38 7.66
CA CYS A 414 11.10 -14.80 7.80
C CYS A 414 12.33 -15.49 8.38
N GLU A 415 12.09 -16.46 9.25
CA GLU A 415 13.15 -17.27 9.83
C GLU A 415 12.80 -18.76 9.84
N ALA A 416 13.83 -19.58 9.93
CA ALA A 416 13.75 -21.02 10.13
C ALA A 416 14.92 -21.47 11.00
N THR A 417 14.85 -22.70 11.51
CA THR A 417 15.85 -23.22 12.45
C THR A 417 16.51 -24.46 11.89
N LYS A 418 17.80 -24.66 12.17
CA LYS A 418 18.51 -25.89 11.85
C LYS A 418 17.96 -27.05 12.68
N THR A 419 17.80 -28.22 12.08
CA THR A 419 17.37 -29.43 12.79
C THR A 419 18.21 -29.65 14.04
N GLY A 420 17.53 -29.95 15.15
CA GLY A 420 18.16 -30.10 16.46
C GLY A 420 18.25 -28.82 17.28
N TRP A 421 17.76 -27.68 16.80
CA TRP A 421 17.65 -26.44 17.57
C TRP A 421 16.20 -25.98 17.66
N VAL A 422 15.90 -25.25 18.74
CA VAL A 422 14.57 -24.76 19.10
C VAL A 422 14.65 -23.25 19.30
N ASN A 423 13.83 -22.48 18.58
CA ASN A 423 13.52 -21.10 18.94
C ASN A 423 12.64 -21.14 20.19
N THR A 424 13.11 -20.54 21.28
CA THR A 424 12.38 -20.56 22.55
C THR A 424 11.18 -19.61 22.58
N GLY A 425 11.10 -18.65 21.65
CA GLY A 425 10.17 -17.51 21.73
C GLY A 425 10.56 -16.47 22.79
N LEU A 426 11.71 -16.66 23.46
CA LEU A 426 12.22 -15.80 24.54
C LEU A 426 13.41 -14.95 24.10
N GLY A 427 13.71 -14.91 22.79
CA GLY A 427 14.82 -14.14 22.22
C GLY A 427 16.14 -14.91 22.11
N PHE A 428 16.16 -16.22 22.34
CA PHE A 428 17.32 -17.09 22.16
C PHE A 428 16.93 -18.46 21.63
N TYR A 429 17.90 -19.18 21.08
CA TYR A 429 17.73 -20.54 20.58
C TYR A 429 18.44 -21.53 21.50
N VAL A 430 17.91 -22.74 21.63
CA VAL A 430 18.49 -23.80 22.47
C VAL A 430 18.56 -25.11 21.72
N MET A 431 19.58 -25.92 22.01
CA MET A 431 19.62 -27.30 21.53
C MET A 431 18.36 -28.06 21.95
N LYS A 432 17.73 -28.75 20.99
CA LYS A 432 16.48 -29.52 21.16
C LYS A 432 16.66 -30.74 22.06
N TYR A 433 17.79 -31.41 21.89
CA TYR A 433 18.30 -32.53 22.67
C TYR A 433 19.61 -32.13 23.35
N GLU A 434 20.00 -32.84 24.40
CA GLU A 434 21.29 -32.66 25.06
C GLU A 434 22.41 -32.88 24.06
N ALA A 435 23.51 -32.13 24.25
CA ALA A 435 24.66 -32.16 23.36
C ALA A 435 25.21 -33.59 23.25
N LYS A 436 25.50 -33.99 22.02
CA LYS A 436 26.15 -35.25 21.65
C LYS A 436 27.42 -34.93 20.89
N ILE A 437 28.32 -35.91 20.77
CA ILE A 437 29.56 -35.73 20.00
C ILE A 437 29.22 -35.90 18.50
N GLN A 438 29.51 -34.87 17.69
CA GLN A 438 29.29 -34.92 16.24
C GLN A 438 29.95 -36.16 15.62
N GLY A 439 29.20 -36.91 14.82
CA GLY A 439 29.69 -38.14 14.16
C GLY A 439 29.92 -39.34 15.09
N ASN A 440 29.65 -39.25 16.40
CA ASN A 440 29.80 -40.35 17.34
C ASN A 440 28.52 -40.63 18.15
N ASN A 441 28.06 -41.88 18.15
CA ASN A 441 26.86 -42.30 18.88
C ASN A 441 27.10 -42.63 20.36
N ASN A 442 28.35 -42.73 20.79
CA ASN A 442 28.72 -42.92 22.19
C ASN A 442 29.26 -41.60 22.76
N GLY A 443 28.47 -40.91 23.58
CA GLY A 443 28.84 -39.68 24.29
C GLY A 443 29.63 -39.91 25.60
N ASN A 444 29.84 -41.16 26.02
CA ASN A 444 30.72 -41.51 27.13
C ASN A 444 32.17 -41.68 26.64
N GLN A 445 32.74 -40.61 26.09
CA GLN A 445 34.13 -40.58 25.66
C GLN A 445 34.92 -39.66 26.59
N THR A 446 36.18 -40.00 26.81
CA THR A 446 37.12 -39.04 27.40
C THR A 446 37.17 -37.80 26.51
N TYR A 447 36.97 -36.62 27.10
CA TYR A 447 36.99 -35.36 26.39
C TYR A 447 38.21 -35.21 25.47
N ASN A 448 37.98 -34.70 24.27
CA ASN A 448 39.00 -34.32 23.30
C ASN A 448 38.56 -33.00 22.65
N SER A 449 39.46 -32.03 22.54
CA SER A 449 39.18 -30.71 21.97
C SER A 449 38.88 -30.69 20.46
N SER A 450 38.96 -31.85 19.79
CA SER A 450 38.52 -32.01 18.39
C SER A 450 37.06 -32.42 18.27
N PHE A 451 36.40 -32.77 19.38
CA PHE A 451 34.98 -33.05 19.39
C PHE A 451 34.20 -31.75 19.18
N VAL A 452 33.02 -31.86 18.59
CA VAL A 452 32.12 -30.75 18.33
C VAL A 452 30.75 -31.15 18.85
N PRO A 453 30.07 -30.30 19.62
CA PRO A 453 28.75 -30.63 20.13
C PRO A 453 27.70 -30.55 19.01
N GLU A 454 26.81 -31.53 18.96
CA GLU A 454 25.68 -31.60 18.03
C GLU A 454 24.42 -31.98 18.79
N SER A 455 23.29 -31.35 18.46
CA SER A 455 21.99 -31.75 19.00
C SER A 455 21.24 -32.61 17.99
N ARG A 456 20.99 -33.86 18.37
CA ARG A 456 20.23 -34.84 17.55
C ARG A 456 19.52 -35.86 18.42
N ALA A 457 18.52 -36.53 17.85
CA ALA A 457 17.73 -37.54 18.55
C ALA A 457 18.52 -38.83 18.84
N THR A 458 19.44 -39.23 17.97
CA THR A 458 20.18 -40.49 18.05
C THR A 458 21.51 -40.37 18.80
N GLY A 459 21.94 -41.46 19.44
CA GLY A 459 23.18 -41.52 20.22
C GLY A 459 23.00 -41.14 21.69
N THR A 460 24.04 -41.33 22.49
CA THR A 460 24.04 -40.97 23.92
C THR A 460 24.56 -39.54 24.14
N PRO A 461 24.00 -38.79 25.12
CA PRO A 461 24.49 -37.49 25.54
C PRO A 461 25.98 -37.50 25.89
N TRP A 462 26.64 -36.39 25.60
CA TRP A 462 28.04 -36.18 25.92
C TRP A 462 28.19 -35.90 27.41
N ILE A 463 28.76 -36.89 28.11
CA ILE A 463 29.04 -36.87 29.55
C ILE A 463 30.54 -36.89 29.81
N ASN A 464 30.97 -36.91 31.08
CA ASN A 464 32.40 -36.85 31.45
C ASN A 464 33.11 -35.61 30.93
N ILE A 465 32.35 -34.52 30.80
CA ILE A 465 32.82 -33.18 30.44
C ILE A 465 32.69 -32.28 31.67
N SER A 466 33.69 -31.41 31.89
CA SER A 466 33.64 -30.39 32.93
C SER A 466 32.85 -29.16 32.46
N GLN A 467 32.41 -28.30 33.39
CA GLN A 467 31.71 -27.06 33.04
C GLN A 467 32.57 -26.17 32.12
N ALA A 468 33.86 -26.00 32.45
CA ALA A 468 34.78 -25.17 31.66
C ALA A 468 34.95 -25.67 30.22
N GLN A 469 34.97 -27.00 30.04
CA GLN A 469 34.98 -27.61 28.72
C GLN A 469 33.65 -27.41 28.00
N ALA A 470 32.50 -27.64 28.66
CA ALA A 470 31.19 -27.41 28.06
C ALA A 470 31.00 -25.95 27.57
N ILE A 471 31.50 -24.96 28.32
CA ILE A 471 31.54 -23.55 27.88
C ILE A 471 32.35 -23.39 26.60
N THR A 472 33.55 -23.95 26.57
CA THR A 472 34.47 -23.87 25.41
C THR A 472 33.86 -24.54 24.19
N GLU A 473 33.22 -25.69 24.37
CA GLU A 473 32.59 -26.45 23.29
C GLU A 473 31.36 -25.74 22.71
N CYS A 474 30.54 -25.10 23.53
CA CYS A 474 29.46 -24.29 22.99
C CYS A 474 29.97 -23.08 22.21
N GLN A 475 31.02 -22.41 22.71
CA GLN A 475 31.65 -21.28 22.00
C GLN A 475 32.32 -21.69 20.67
N SER A 476 32.74 -22.95 20.54
CA SER A 476 33.35 -23.48 19.31
C SER A 476 32.38 -23.55 18.13
N LEU A 477 31.06 -23.54 18.39
CA LEU A 477 30.01 -23.54 17.36
C LEU A 477 29.94 -22.23 16.57
N GLY A 478 30.49 -21.13 17.11
CA GLY A 478 30.60 -19.84 16.42
C GLY A 478 30.19 -18.65 17.29
N THR A 479 30.06 -17.49 16.66
CA THR A 479 29.67 -16.25 17.36
C THR A 479 28.24 -16.32 17.91
N GLY A 480 28.09 -15.93 19.18
CA GLY A 480 26.79 -15.92 19.90
C GLY A 480 26.50 -17.21 20.65
N TYR A 481 27.11 -18.34 20.28
CA TYR A 481 26.90 -19.59 20.99
C TYR A 481 27.58 -19.60 22.36
N HIS A 482 26.86 -20.11 23.35
CA HIS A 482 27.36 -20.26 24.71
C HIS A 482 26.66 -21.41 25.43
N LEU A 483 27.22 -21.81 26.57
CA LEU A 483 26.55 -22.76 27.47
C LEU A 483 25.36 -22.06 28.11
N ILE A 484 24.21 -22.73 28.21
CA ILE A 484 22.99 -22.15 28.77
C ILE A 484 23.23 -21.54 30.16
N SER A 485 22.80 -20.30 30.34
CA SER A 485 22.87 -19.57 31.62
C SER A 485 21.69 -19.89 32.53
N SER A 486 21.76 -19.51 33.80
CA SER A 486 20.65 -19.77 34.74
C SER A 486 19.46 -18.88 34.44
N ALA A 487 19.71 -17.68 33.92
CA ALA A 487 18.66 -16.78 33.45
C ALA A 487 17.88 -17.41 32.28
N GLU A 488 18.57 -17.89 31.25
CA GLU A 488 17.95 -18.55 30.09
C GLU A 488 17.23 -19.82 30.48
N TRP A 489 17.86 -20.69 31.27
CA TRP A 489 17.24 -21.92 31.75
C TRP A 489 15.95 -21.63 32.52
N THR A 490 16.00 -20.68 33.46
CA THR A 490 14.85 -20.37 34.32
C THR A 490 13.74 -19.68 33.54
N ASN A 491 14.06 -18.80 32.60
CA ASN A 491 13.08 -18.22 31.69
C ASN A 491 12.43 -19.29 30.81
N LEU A 492 13.21 -20.25 30.28
CA LEU A 492 12.69 -21.38 29.52
C LEU A 492 11.80 -22.28 30.37
N ALA A 493 12.21 -22.62 31.58
CA ALA A 493 11.44 -23.43 32.52
C ALA A 493 10.12 -22.73 32.92
N ARG A 494 10.17 -21.41 33.16
CA ARG A 494 8.98 -20.58 33.41
C ARG A 494 8.08 -20.47 32.19
N HIS A 495 8.63 -20.46 30.98
CA HIS A 495 7.84 -20.48 29.78
C HIS A 495 7.13 -21.83 29.61
N ILE A 496 7.84 -22.95 29.83
CA ILE A 496 7.31 -24.31 29.79
C ILE A 496 6.11 -24.50 30.75
N MET A 497 6.19 -23.96 31.96
CA MET A 497 5.08 -24.07 32.94
C MET A 497 3.83 -23.27 32.55
N THR A 498 3.92 -22.30 31.63
CA THR A 498 2.72 -21.57 31.14
C THR A 498 1.92 -22.37 30.12
N VAL A 499 2.46 -23.47 29.59
CA VAL A 499 1.81 -24.26 28.54
C VAL A 499 0.96 -25.38 29.15
N PRO A 500 -0.38 -25.39 28.96
CA PRO A 500 -1.26 -26.34 29.64
C PRO A 500 -0.94 -27.81 29.34
N SER A 501 -0.50 -28.14 28.12
CA SER A 501 -0.18 -29.52 27.73
C SER A 501 1.03 -30.11 28.45
N ASN A 502 1.81 -29.31 29.17
CA ASN A 502 2.94 -29.80 29.98
C ASN A 502 2.49 -30.26 31.39
N TRP A 503 1.24 -29.99 31.77
CA TRP A 503 0.63 -30.39 33.04
C TRP A 503 -0.24 -31.63 32.88
N SER A 504 -0.24 -32.51 33.88
CA SER A 504 -0.91 -33.82 33.81
C SER A 504 -2.43 -33.76 33.63
N GLU A 505 -3.04 -32.64 34.01
CA GLU A 505 -4.47 -32.39 33.87
C GLU A 505 -4.80 -31.43 32.72
N GLY A 506 -3.80 -31.03 31.91
CA GLY A 506 -4.01 -30.13 30.78
C GLY A 506 -4.38 -28.69 31.18
N VAL A 507 -4.20 -28.31 32.45
CA VAL A 507 -4.48 -26.97 32.99
C VAL A 507 -3.25 -26.50 33.77
N VAL A 508 -2.82 -25.26 33.53
CA VAL A 508 -1.68 -24.66 34.22
C VAL A 508 -1.87 -24.69 35.73
N GLY A 509 -0.91 -25.26 36.45
CA GLY A 509 -0.93 -25.39 37.91
C GLY A 509 -1.71 -26.61 38.45
N SER A 510 -2.46 -27.32 37.61
CA SER A 510 -3.28 -28.47 38.02
C SER A 510 -2.54 -29.79 37.80
N GLY A 511 -2.70 -30.75 38.72
CA GLY A 511 -1.90 -31.97 38.74
C GLY A 511 -0.41 -31.67 38.96
N TYR A 512 0.47 -32.22 38.11
CA TYR A 512 1.92 -32.06 38.18
C TYR A 512 2.56 -31.78 36.82
N LEU A 513 3.71 -31.10 36.82
CA LEU A 513 4.52 -30.86 35.64
C LEU A 513 5.33 -32.11 35.30
N SER A 514 5.62 -32.34 34.01
CA SER A 514 6.56 -33.42 33.68
C SER A 514 7.98 -33.06 34.12
N ARG A 515 8.65 -34.00 34.79
CA ARG A 515 10.07 -33.88 35.20
C ARG A 515 11.02 -34.69 34.32
N GLY A 516 10.52 -35.36 33.28
CA GLY A 516 11.35 -36.26 32.46
C GLY A 516 11.73 -37.56 33.17
N TYR A 517 12.56 -38.37 32.51
CA TYR A 517 12.91 -39.70 33.02
C TYR A 517 13.89 -39.60 34.20
N ALA A 518 13.42 -39.98 35.40
CA ALA A 518 14.23 -40.10 36.61
C ALA A 518 13.66 -41.22 37.50
N SER A 519 14.42 -42.31 37.70
CA SER A 519 14.02 -43.44 38.54
C SER A 519 14.58 -43.28 39.96
N ASN A 520 13.86 -43.81 40.95
CA ASN A 520 14.35 -43.92 42.33
C ASN A 520 14.93 -45.30 42.65
N THR A 521 14.89 -46.26 41.72
CA THR A 521 15.27 -47.66 41.99
C THR A 521 15.64 -48.41 40.70
N LEU A 522 16.76 -49.14 40.72
CA LEU A 522 17.01 -50.26 39.78
C LEU A 522 16.03 -51.45 40.02
N SER A 523 15.02 -51.31 40.90
CA SER A 523 14.26 -52.45 41.45
C SER A 523 12.89 -52.14 42.09
N GLY A 524 12.27 -50.97 41.89
CA GLY A 524 11.10 -50.57 42.69
C GLY A 524 10.03 -49.74 41.99
N ASP A 525 10.11 -49.52 40.68
CA ASP A 525 8.93 -49.13 39.89
C ASP A 525 8.39 -50.36 39.14
N THR A 526 7.09 -50.37 38.88
CA THR A 526 6.41 -51.46 38.17
C THR A 526 6.58 -51.37 36.65
N PHE A 527 7.44 -50.47 36.14
CA PHE A 527 7.68 -50.32 34.72
C PHE A 527 8.85 -51.23 34.29
N THR A 528 8.51 -52.22 33.48
CA THR A 528 9.51 -52.98 32.72
C THR A 528 10.15 -52.05 31.69
N ASN A 529 11.44 -51.78 31.89
CA ASN A 529 12.29 -51.08 30.94
C ASN A 529 12.14 -51.70 29.54
N SER A 530 11.60 -50.95 28.57
CA SER A 530 11.26 -51.52 27.25
C SER A 530 12.48 -51.72 26.35
N ALA A 531 13.62 -51.09 26.67
CA ALA A 531 14.94 -51.40 26.12
C ALA A 531 16.07 -50.69 26.88
N VAL A 532 17.22 -51.35 26.99
CA VAL A 532 18.50 -50.77 27.43
C VAL A 532 19.13 -50.03 26.24
N ALA A 533 19.57 -48.78 26.39
CA ALA A 533 20.44 -48.17 25.39
C ALA A 533 21.72 -49.00 25.22
N SER A 534 22.04 -49.35 23.98
CA SER A 534 23.29 -50.01 23.65
C SER A 534 24.48 -49.09 23.97
N SER A 535 25.20 -49.44 25.03
CA SER A 535 26.57 -49.03 25.43
C SER A 535 26.74 -47.79 26.33
N THR A 536 26.62 -48.00 27.65
CA THR A 536 27.48 -47.35 28.67
C THR A 536 27.65 -48.25 29.91
N GLY A 537 28.40 -49.34 29.81
CA GLY A 537 28.85 -50.15 30.97
C GLY A 537 27.73 -50.77 31.83
N ASP A 538 28.12 -51.67 32.73
CA ASP A 538 27.19 -52.33 33.64
C ASP A 538 26.52 -51.27 34.57
N ASN A 539 25.19 -51.19 34.53
CA ASN A 539 24.28 -50.42 35.42
C ASN A 539 23.74 -49.04 34.96
N TYR A 540 23.94 -48.57 33.72
CA TYR A 540 23.41 -47.25 33.30
C TYR A 540 22.39 -47.37 32.16
N LEU A 541 21.12 -47.06 32.46
CA LEU A 541 19.99 -47.16 31.54
C LEU A 541 19.70 -45.81 30.90
N TYR A 542 20.17 -45.58 29.67
CA TYR A 542 19.55 -44.59 28.79
C TYR A 542 18.30 -45.22 28.16
N ASN A 543 17.16 -44.53 28.24
CA ASN A 543 16.02 -44.86 27.39
C ASN A 543 16.20 -44.08 26.09
N THR A 544 16.23 -44.73 24.93
CA THR A 544 16.23 -44.06 23.62
C THR A 544 14.90 -44.21 22.89
N GLY A 545 13.94 -44.91 23.50
CA GLY A 545 12.80 -45.52 22.81
C GLY A 545 11.41 -45.17 23.32
N ALA A 546 11.21 -44.12 24.12
CA ALA A 546 9.85 -43.79 24.56
C ALA A 546 9.47 -42.30 24.53
N ASP A 547 8.98 -41.86 23.37
CA ASP A 547 7.71 -41.10 23.29
C ASP A 547 6.49 -42.05 23.52
N THR A 548 6.72 -43.33 23.84
CA THR A 548 5.72 -44.41 23.97
C THR A 548 5.12 -44.55 25.36
N VAL A 549 5.36 -43.62 26.30
CA VAL A 549 4.32 -43.29 27.27
C VAL A 549 3.28 -42.45 26.53
N GLY A 550 2.46 -43.12 25.71
CA GLY A 550 1.32 -42.52 25.05
C GLY A 550 0.30 -41.97 26.07
N PRO A 551 -0.96 -41.71 25.67
CA PRO A 551 -2.02 -41.27 26.59
C PRO A 551 -2.27 -42.20 27.80
N ALA A 552 -1.66 -43.40 27.80
CA ALA A 552 -1.74 -44.43 28.85
C ALA A 552 -0.48 -44.50 29.76
N GLY A 553 0.53 -43.66 29.55
CA GLY A 553 1.73 -43.59 30.39
C GLY A 553 1.63 -42.56 31.51
N ASP A 554 2.42 -42.71 32.57
CA ASP A 554 2.47 -41.71 33.65
C ASP A 554 3.11 -40.41 33.13
N HIS A 555 2.30 -39.34 33.03
CA HIS A 555 2.69 -38.00 32.59
C HIS A 555 3.95 -37.47 33.27
N LYS A 556 4.25 -37.99 34.47
CA LYS A 556 5.39 -37.62 35.32
C LYS A 556 6.73 -37.81 34.61
N TYR A 557 6.84 -38.86 33.79
CA TYR A 557 8.08 -39.27 33.13
C TYR A 557 8.16 -38.83 31.67
N ARG A 558 7.22 -38.00 31.21
CA ARG A 558 7.21 -37.51 29.83
C ARG A 558 8.50 -36.72 29.55
N ARG A 559 9.24 -37.13 28.52
CA ARG A 559 10.55 -36.55 28.20
C ARG A 559 10.47 -35.27 27.37
N THR A 560 9.27 -34.83 27.01
CA THR A 560 9.05 -33.74 26.07
C THR A 560 8.30 -32.61 26.74
N HIS A 561 8.72 -31.38 26.48
CA HIS A 561 8.02 -30.16 26.87
C HIS A 561 7.70 -29.36 25.62
N ILE A 562 6.47 -28.87 25.54
CA ILE A 562 5.98 -28.03 24.43
C ILE A 562 6.11 -26.56 24.85
N LEU A 563 6.65 -25.73 23.97
CA LEU A 563 6.74 -24.28 24.14
C LEU A 563 5.50 -23.58 23.56
N ALA A 564 5.28 -22.31 23.89
CA ALA A 564 4.08 -21.60 23.43
C ALA A 564 4.03 -21.46 21.89
N ASN A 565 5.17 -21.47 21.21
CA ASN A 565 5.29 -21.48 19.76
C ASN A 565 5.16 -22.89 19.14
N SER A 566 4.65 -23.88 19.89
CA SER A 566 4.48 -25.28 19.50
C SER A 566 5.77 -26.05 19.20
N GLN A 567 6.94 -25.46 19.42
CA GLN A 567 8.19 -26.21 19.36
C GLN A 567 8.35 -27.12 20.58
N GLN A 568 9.12 -28.19 20.41
CA GLN A 568 9.28 -29.24 21.41
C GLN A 568 10.75 -29.34 21.82
N ILE A 569 11.01 -29.28 23.12
CA ILE A 569 12.30 -29.59 23.72
C ILE A 569 12.24 -30.93 24.43
N TRP A 570 13.33 -31.70 24.36
CA TRP A 570 13.46 -32.98 25.04
C TRP A 570 14.24 -32.84 26.33
N ASP A 571 14.00 -33.70 27.30
CA ASP A 571 14.87 -34.03 28.45
C ASP A 571 15.34 -32.88 29.37
N LEU A 572 14.81 -31.66 29.25
CA LEU A 572 15.27 -30.53 30.06
C LEU A 572 15.13 -30.75 31.59
N GLY A 573 14.19 -31.59 32.04
CA GLY A 573 13.95 -31.84 33.47
C GLY A 573 14.61 -33.08 34.07
N GLY A 574 15.10 -34.00 33.23
CA GLY A 574 15.43 -35.37 33.61
C GLY A 574 16.51 -35.96 32.70
N ASN A 575 16.70 -37.28 32.69
CA ASN A 575 17.74 -38.00 31.93
C ASN A 575 19.17 -37.75 32.44
N LEU A 576 19.66 -36.51 32.47
CA LEU A 576 20.96 -36.15 33.05
C LEU A 576 20.90 -34.79 33.74
N TRP A 577 21.87 -34.56 34.63
CA TRP A 577 22.19 -33.20 35.03
C TRP A 577 22.77 -32.43 33.85
N GLU A 578 22.41 -31.18 33.67
CA GLU A 578 23.02 -30.32 32.66
C GLU A 578 23.85 -29.22 33.30
N TRP A 579 25.08 -29.04 32.82
CA TRP A 579 25.91 -27.90 33.19
C TRP A 579 25.25 -26.60 32.76
N ASN A 580 25.37 -25.60 33.63
CA ASN A 580 25.00 -24.23 33.36
C ASN A 580 26.27 -23.35 33.33
N SER A 581 26.27 -22.21 32.65
CA SER A 581 27.43 -21.30 32.63
C SER A 581 27.73 -20.66 33.98
N ASP A 582 26.71 -20.56 34.83
CA ASP A 582 26.78 -19.76 36.04
C ASP A 582 27.39 -20.54 37.21
N THR A 583 27.93 -19.80 38.17
CA THR A 583 28.49 -20.33 39.41
C THR A 583 27.82 -19.69 40.62
N CYS A 584 27.88 -20.38 41.75
CA CYS A 584 27.29 -19.88 42.99
C CYS A 584 28.32 -19.21 43.91
N GLN A 585 27.83 -18.33 44.78
CA GLN A 585 28.55 -17.78 45.92
C GLN A 585 27.82 -18.18 47.20
N VAL A 586 28.53 -18.76 48.16
CA VAL A 586 27.98 -19.20 49.45
C VAL A 586 27.66 -17.97 50.30
N GLY A 587 26.47 -17.94 50.89
CA GLY A 587 26.09 -16.90 51.84
C GLY A 587 24.60 -16.94 52.16
N SER A 588 24.09 -15.80 52.64
CA SER A 588 22.68 -15.60 52.96
C SER A 588 22.22 -14.23 52.44
N GLY A 589 20.99 -14.13 51.94
CA GLY A 589 20.41 -12.89 51.43
C GLY A 589 20.61 -12.67 49.92
N ILE A 590 20.21 -11.48 49.43
CA ILE A 590 20.22 -11.16 47.99
C ILE A 590 21.62 -11.31 47.40
N GLY A 591 21.75 -12.11 46.33
CA GLY A 591 23.01 -12.32 45.60
C GLY A 591 23.83 -13.52 46.06
N TYR A 592 23.41 -14.22 47.12
CA TYR A 592 24.07 -15.41 47.64
C TYR A 592 23.17 -16.64 47.54
N TRP A 593 23.81 -17.81 47.55
CA TRP A 593 23.16 -19.11 47.54
C TRP A 593 23.35 -19.80 48.89
N LYS A 594 22.26 -20.28 49.49
CA LYS A 594 22.27 -21.06 50.75
C LYS A 594 23.16 -22.32 50.65
N SER A 595 23.70 -22.77 51.78
CA SER A 595 24.61 -23.94 51.83
C SER A 595 23.90 -25.29 51.66
N GLY A 596 24.58 -26.24 51.01
CA GLY A 596 24.08 -27.51 50.45
C GLY A 596 23.28 -28.46 51.36
N VAL A 597 21.96 -28.25 51.42
CA VAL A 597 20.96 -29.23 51.87
C VAL A 597 19.84 -29.27 50.83
N TRP A 598 19.33 -30.47 50.51
CA TRP A 598 18.15 -30.60 49.64
C TRP A 598 16.97 -29.90 50.27
N THR A 599 16.46 -28.88 49.58
CA THR A 599 15.38 -28.02 50.03
C THR A 599 14.34 -27.92 48.93
N THR A 600 13.06 -27.99 49.31
CA THR A 600 11.92 -27.81 48.41
C THR A 600 11.72 -26.32 48.10
N TRP A 601 11.14 -26.00 46.94
CA TRP A 601 10.95 -24.61 46.48
C TRP A 601 9.91 -23.79 47.29
N ASP A 602 9.29 -24.38 48.32
CA ASP A 602 8.33 -23.76 49.24
C ASP A 602 8.95 -23.32 50.59
N ASP A 603 10.26 -23.49 50.77
CA ASP A 603 10.96 -23.05 51.98
C ASP A 603 11.00 -21.51 52.07
N VAL A 604 10.41 -20.99 53.15
CA VAL A 604 10.32 -19.56 53.46
C VAL A 604 11.69 -18.89 53.65
N GLU A 605 12.77 -19.64 53.86
CA GLU A 605 14.13 -19.11 53.98
C GLU A 605 14.79 -18.84 52.61
N LEU A 606 14.19 -19.26 51.49
CA LEU A 606 14.70 -19.04 50.12
C LEU A 606 14.31 -17.66 49.53
N GLN A 607 13.87 -16.73 50.38
CA GLN A 607 12.90 -15.68 50.09
C GLN A 607 13.32 -14.48 49.22
N ASP A 608 14.42 -14.52 48.45
CA ASP A 608 14.66 -13.40 47.52
C ASP A 608 15.48 -13.74 46.27
N TYR A 609 16.69 -14.30 46.40
CA TYR A 609 17.58 -14.44 45.23
C TYR A 609 17.38 -15.75 44.47
N GLU A 610 17.43 -16.89 45.16
CA GLU A 610 17.43 -18.21 44.52
C GLU A 610 16.11 -18.50 43.80
N ILE A 611 14.98 -18.16 44.41
CA ILE A 611 13.66 -18.29 43.77
C ILE A 611 13.58 -17.42 42.52
N ASN A 612 13.91 -16.13 42.62
CA ASN A 612 13.75 -15.19 41.51
C ASN A 612 14.66 -15.54 40.33
N ILE A 613 15.88 -15.99 40.62
CA ILE A 613 16.88 -16.36 39.61
C ILE A 613 16.67 -17.76 39.05
N ALA A 614 16.12 -18.68 39.83
CA ALA A 614 16.32 -20.11 39.56
C ALA A 614 15.10 -21.01 39.80
N GLY A 615 14.10 -20.54 40.55
CA GLY A 615 12.91 -21.29 40.94
C GLY A 615 11.63 -20.97 40.15
N PRO A 616 10.53 -21.70 40.43
CA PRO A 616 9.24 -21.49 39.78
C PRO A 616 8.57 -20.17 40.17
N SER A 617 7.75 -19.61 39.28
CA SER A 617 6.89 -18.44 39.55
C SER A 617 5.54 -18.61 38.84
N PRO A 618 4.40 -18.74 39.55
CA PRO A 618 4.24 -18.67 41.01
C PRO A 618 4.86 -19.88 41.74
N PHE A 619 4.89 -19.82 43.07
CA PHE A 619 5.43 -20.88 43.91
C PHE A 619 4.71 -22.21 43.73
N TYR A 620 5.50 -23.25 43.46
CA TYR A 620 5.04 -24.63 43.37
C TYR A 620 6.00 -25.53 44.15
N SER A 621 5.46 -26.25 45.14
CA SER A 621 6.20 -27.23 45.94
C SER A 621 6.65 -28.43 45.08
N SER A 622 7.49 -29.30 45.67
CA SER A 622 7.97 -30.53 45.01
C SER A 622 6.86 -31.49 44.62
N ASP A 623 5.66 -31.38 45.23
CA ASP A 623 4.45 -32.13 44.89
C ASP A 623 3.99 -31.88 43.45
N LYS A 624 4.40 -30.75 42.86
CA LYS A 624 4.13 -30.38 41.46
C LYS A 624 5.21 -30.84 40.49
N ASN A 625 6.19 -31.63 40.94
CA ASN A 625 7.34 -32.11 40.17
C ASN A 625 8.21 -30.97 39.58
N THR A 626 8.26 -29.82 40.25
CA THR A 626 9.15 -28.71 39.84
C THR A 626 10.62 -29.02 40.10
N GLY A 627 10.90 -29.92 41.05
CA GLY A 627 12.25 -30.31 41.44
C GLY A 627 12.63 -29.80 42.83
N ASN A 628 13.88 -30.01 43.21
CA ASN A 628 14.44 -29.55 44.49
C ASN A 628 15.75 -28.78 44.27
N TYR A 629 16.12 -28.00 45.28
CA TYR A 629 17.32 -27.19 45.29
C TYR A 629 18.35 -27.76 46.26
N TRP A 630 19.58 -28.01 45.77
CA TRP A 630 20.76 -28.18 46.61
C TRP A 630 21.74 -27.05 46.34
N GLY A 631 21.92 -26.23 47.37
CA GLY A 631 22.65 -24.98 47.26
C GLY A 631 24.15 -25.07 47.10
N CYS A 632 24.80 -23.95 47.37
CA CYS A 632 26.21 -23.75 47.08
C CYS A 632 27.07 -24.39 48.18
N SER A 633 27.85 -25.43 47.83
CA SER A 633 28.78 -26.02 48.81
C SER A 633 30.08 -25.21 48.96
N SER A 634 30.50 -24.48 47.92
CA SER A 634 31.68 -23.61 47.94
C SER A 634 31.60 -22.54 46.85
N ASN A 635 32.21 -21.37 47.11
CA ASN A 635 32.26 -20.26 46.16
C ASN A 635 32.87 -20.71 44.82
N GLY A 636 32.21 -20.36 43.72
CA GLY A 636 32.62 -20.74 42.38
C GLY A 636 32.19 -22.13 41.96
N ASN A 637 31.39 -22.85 42.75
CA ASN A 637 30.84 -24.12 42.29
C ASN A 637 29.88 -23.88 41.10
N PRO A 638 30.03 -24.64 40.01
CA PRO A 638 29.06 -24.65 38.91
C PRO A 638 27.67 -25.05 39.34
N LEU A 639 26.68 -24.41 38.72
CA LEU A 639 25.30 -24.85 38.78
C LEU A 639 25.07 -25.99 37.79
N ARG A 640 24.34 -27.02 38.24
CA ARG A 640 23.73 -28.02 37.37
C ARG A 640 22.22 -27.98 37.54
N LYS A 641 21.50 -28.14 36.44
CA LYS A 641 20.05 -28.05 36.39
C LYS A 641 19.43 -29.35 35.86
N GLY A 642 18.16 -29.58 36.16
CA GLY A 642 17.44 -30.80 35.74
C GLY A 642 17.59 -31.95 36.74
N GLY A 643 18.00 -33.12 36.29
CA GLY A 643 18.23 -34.25 37.19
C GLY A 643 18.55 -35.51 36.43
N ASP A 644 19.45 -36.33 36.97
CA ASP A 644 19.77 -37.61 36.34
C ASP A 644 18.75 -38.72 36.69
N TYR A 645 18.98 -39.88 36.10
CA TYR A 645 18.22 -41.11 36.28
C TYR A 645 18.21 -41.71 37.71
N TYR A 646 19.03 -41.22 38.66
CA TYR A 646 19.06 -41.63 40.06
C TYR A 646 18.37 -40.65 41.03
N HIS A 647 18.07 -39.42 40.60
CA HIS A 647 17.62 -38.37 41.52
C HIS A 647 16.11 -38.40 41.82
N GLY A 648 15.34 -39.30 41.21
CA GLY A 648 13.94 -39.53 41.55
C GLY A 648 13.11 -38.25 41.65
N SER A 649 12.57 -37.94 42.84
CA SER A 649 11.80 -36.71 43.11
C SER A 649 12.62 -35.42 43.18
N ASN A 650 13.95 -35.53 43.22
CA ASN A 650 14.85 -34.38 43.17
C ASN A 650 15.16 -33.96 41.72
N ALA A 651 14.62 -34.64 40.69
CA ALA A 651 14.70 -34.20 39.30
C ALA A 651 13.50 -33.30 38.94
N GLY A 652 13.71 -32.36 38.01
CA GLY A 652 12.70 -31.41 37.56
C GLY A 652 13.31 -30.23 36.83
N ILE A 653 12.52 -29.52 36.03
CA ILE A 653 13.04 -28.39 35.23
C ILE A 653 13.53 -27.20 36.08
N PHE A 654 13.14 -27.12 37.35
CA PHE A 654 13.68 -26.14 38.30
C PHE A 654 14.68 -26.74 39.28
N SER A 655 15.05 -28.01 39.17
CA SER A 655 16.02 -28.61 40.07
C SER A 655 17.42 -28.03 39.89
N ILE A 656 18.15 -27.91 41.00
CA ILE A 656 19.51 -27.34 41.03
C ILE A 656 20.40 -28.18 41.93
N HIS A 657 21.65 -28.37 41.51
CA HIS A 657 22.65 -29.04 42.31
C HIS A 657 24.05 -28.42 42.14
N SER A 658 24.57 -27.79 43.19
CA SER A 658 25.78 -26.95 43.13
C SER A 658 26.92 -27.37 44.10
N MET A 659 27.27 -28.65 44.12
CA MET A 659 28.30 -29.18 45.03
C MET A 659 29.66 -29.53 44.39
N TYR A 660 29.73 -29.57 43.05
CA TYR A 660 30.91 -30.04 42.32
C TYR A 660 31.81 -28.89 41.91
N SER A 661 33.09 -29.16 41.62
CA SER A 661 34.02 -28.14 41.08
C SER A 661 33.87 -27.99 39.56
N SER A 662 34.25 -26.83 39.03
CA SER A 662 34.18 -26.51 37.59
C SER A 662 35.11 -27.35 36.71
N SER A 663 36.11 -28.01 37.30
CA SER A 663 37.06 -28.89 36.62
C SER A 663 36.66 -30.38 36.63
N GLN A 664 35.60 -30.73 37.36
CA GLN A 664 35.21 -32.12 37.52
C GLN A 664 34.32 -32.58 36.35
N GLY A 665 34.76 -33.62 35.63
CA GLY A 665 33.91 -34.39 34.73
C GLY A 665 33.03 -35.36 35.52
N ASN A 666 31.79 -35.56 35.09
CA ASN A 666 30.87 -36.50 35.75
C ASN A 666 30.11 -37.36 34.73
N ALA A 667 29.90 -38.62 35.06
CA ALA A 667 29.24 -39.61 34.20
C ALA A 667 27.71 -39.41 34.10
N ASN A 668 27.15 -38.50 34.90
CA ASN A 668 25.73 -38.16 34.91
C ASN A 668 25.45 -36.68 34.57
N THR A 669 26.47 -35.94 34.12
CA THR A 669 26.31 -34.54 33.72
C THR A 669 26.69 -34.35 32.26
N GLY A 670 25.77 -33.79 31.47
CA GLY A 670 26.02 -33.28 30.12
C GLY A 670 25.74 -31.79 30.05
N PHE A 671 25.30 -31.31 28.88
CA PHE A 671 25.09 -29.89 28.65
C PHE A 671 24.24 -29.63 27.40
N ARG A 672 23.80 -28.38 27.26
CA ARG A 672 23.19 -27.84 26.04
C ARG A 672 23.75 -26.47 25.73
N CYS A 673 23.93 -26.23 24.45
CA CYS A 673 24.30 -24.91 23.96
C CYS A 673 23.06 -24.10 23.60
N VAL A 674 23.21 -22.78 23.71
CA VAL A 674 22.25 -21.75 23.34
C VAL A 674 22.92 -20.75 22.40
N LYS A 675 22.11 -19.91 21.74
CA LYS A 675 22.58 -18.77 20.94
C LYS A 675 21.63 -17.60 21.02
#